data_AF-A0ABD2Q5B4-F1
#
_entry.id   AF-A0ABD2Q5B4-F1
#
_cell.length_a   1.000
_cell.length_b   1.000
_cell.length_c   1.000
_cell.angle_alpha   90.00
_cell.angle_beta   90.00
_cell.angle_gamma   90.00
#
_symmetry.space_group_name_H-M   'P 1'
#
loop_
_entity.id
_entity.type
_entity.pdbx_description
1 polymer ?
#
loop_
_entity_poly.entity_id
_entity_poly.type
_entity_poly.pdbx_seq_one_letter_code
_entity_poly.pdbx_strand_id
1 'polypeptide(L)'
;MLTTRIQTSTFKSFSNSRQLCKRFASSNPPTLGIPRESINLWERRAALSPIQVSELVKNGVKVLVQPSNRRAYLAQEYEAVGAEMREDLSEASFIIGVKKPSGLSIEELIPNKTYAFFTHTIKAQPDNMDLLDTLLERNIRIIDYEKMLDQNGQRVVAFGNYAGIAGMINILHGMGVRLLALGHTNPFLHIGLAHNYRSVEQARQAVRDAGYEISLGKLPPNIGPLTFAFTGSGNVSIGAQYICKCLPIEYVKPSNLKQVAQSGDPRKVYAAVVSRADHYERRDGGGFDPDEFNAHPDRYISTFMPDAKLLLRPYTNNSVPGVPSLPHHLLACCDISADPGGSIEFMQTCTTIDKPFCLYDAEQNVSDERVDGPGLLVCSVDNMPAQIPREATNYFGSRVFPYLKQMLTSDASTPLSEFKADPIIKNAIITSNGQLTSNYEYIDELRKKNEIARKINMRSKAKKQVLVLGSGYVVPSLIEYLARDSEIAITVISNSKSELNSLSNSFKSIHTKAFDVLNDVAGLNEMAPSFDLVISMLPWKYHPVVADVCINNKVNMLTASYRTPQLREMASRFEEAGITAFMEIGLDPGIDHLLAMELFDEIKDRGGIIEAYHSYTGGIPAPENSDNALRYKFSWSPEAALSTVLNGAKYLKNGHIMEIPAGGALMKASKKMDVYPGFNLESYPNRDSMVYAKLYGLEECPTVVRGTLRYEGYCKMMQALIKFGLMDNNSHKLLQPQSPDLTWRELLCKLNNVSSSDLPSLKDALYEKIDGDSDLFKDIETLSIFSNEKVIKMGTPLATIANLLTKPLSYLPYERDMIIMSHLTDVMWPDHTKERKLVRMVAYGDPALGRAGFAMSRTVGIPAAIAAKMMLDGEVKQKGIVLPLSRDLYRPILKRLKAEGIYATESSKILSRN
;
A
#
# COMPACT_ATOMS: atom_id res chain seq x y z
N MET A 1 11.45 44.06 -45.57
CA MET A 1 11.05 45.38 -45.04
C MET A 1 9.66 45.25 -44.43
N LEU A 2 9.57 45.11 -43.10
CA LEU A 2 8.42 45.34 -42.21
C LEU A 2 8.73 44.66 -40.86
N THR A 3 9.82 45.12 -40.24
CA THR A 3 10.25 44.77 -38.88
C THR A 3 10.16 46.05 -38.05
N THR A 4 8.97 46.42 -37.63
CA THR A 4 8.76 47.46 -36.61
C THR A 4 7.30 47.46 -36.17
N ARG A 5 7.08 47.36 -34.85
CA ARG A 5 5.81 47.30 -34.09
C ARG A 5 5.47 45.88 -33.62
N ILE A 6 6.04 45.48 -32.48
CA ILE A 6 5.44 44.78 -31.31
C ILE A 6 6.62 44.49 -30.35
N GLN A 7 7.37 45.52 -29.95
CA GLN A 7 8.41 45.43 -28.90
C GLN A 7 8.19 46.45 -27.77
N THR A 8 7.04 47.13 -27.75
CA THR A 8 6.80 48.29 -26.88
C THR A 8 5.79 48.08 -25.76
N SER A 9 5.18 46.90 -25.60
CA SER A 9 4.16 46.69 -24.54
C SER A 9 4.70 46.06 -23.23
N THR A 10 5.87 45.40 -23.24
CA THR A 10 6.48 44.80 -22.03
C THR A 10 7.48 45.71 -21.31
N PHE A 11 7.81 46.89 -21.87
CA PHE A 11 8.72 47.86 -21.24
C PHE A 11 8.03 48.89 -20.33
N LYS A 12 6.69 48.86 -20.19
CA LYS A 12 5.95 49.88 -19.43
C LYS A 12 5.85 49.65 -17.92
N SER A 13 6.30 48.52 -17.36
CA SER A 13 6.27 48.31 -15.89
C SER A 13 7.58 48.66 -15.17
N PHE A 14 8.64 49.05 -15.88
CA PHE A 14 9.90 49.49 -15.28
C PHE A 14 9.90 50.96 -14.82
N SER A 15 8.79 51.70 -14.99
CA SER A 15 8.77 53.15 -14.73
C SER A 15 8.63 53.55 -13.26
N ASN A 16 8.34 52.62 -12.33
CA ASN A 16 8.17 52.95 -10.91
C ASN A 16 9.34 52.53 -9.99
N SER A 17 10.41 51.95 -10.51
CA SER A 17 11.61 51.61 -9.71
C SER A 17 12.65 52.76 -9.66
N ARG A 18 12.19 54.02 -9.60
CA ARG A 18 13.07 55.22 -9.54
C ARG A 18 13.77 55.43 -8.18
N GLN A 19 13.73 54.47 -7.25
CA GLN A 19 14.35 54.59 -5.93
C GLN A 19 15.67 53.80 -5.74
N LEU A 20 16.30 53.32 -6.81
CA LEU A 20 17.59 52.62 -6.75
C LEU A 20 18.73 53.45 -7.36
N CYS A 21 18.89 54.72 -6.94
CA CYS A 21 20.06 55.52 -7.31
C CYS A 21 20.90 55.90 -6.08
N LYS A 22 21.64 54.93 -5.54
CA LYS A 22 22.89 55.17 -4.81
C LYS A 22 23.84 54.02 -5.13
N ARG A 23 24.92 54.30 -5.87
CA ARG A 23 26.05 53.38 -6.11
C ARG A 23 26.57 52.86 -4.77
N PHE A 24 26.99 51.59 -4.69
CA PHE A 24 27.82 51.13 -3.58
C PHE A 24 29.17 51.84 -3.68
N ALA A 25 29.34 52.94 -2.96
CA ALA A 25 30.55 53.78 -2.98
C ALA A 25 31.48 53.40 -1.81
N SER A 26 31.83 52.12 -1.68
CA SER A 26 32.76 51.62 -0.66
C SER A 26 34.05 51.08 -1.28
N SER A 27 35.15 51.14 -0.53
CA SER A 27 36.46 50.59 -0.90
C SER A 27 36.47 49.05 -1.03
N ASN A 28 35.49 48.37 -0.44
CA ASN A 28 35.21 46.94 -0.62
C ASN A 28 33.78 46.75 -1.15
N PRO A 29 33.58 46.25 -2.39
CA PRO A 29 32.25 45.97 -2.93
C PRO A 29 31.60 44.78 -2.19
N PRO A 30 30.28 44.77 -1.96
CA PRO A 30 29.60 43.60 -1.40
C PRO A 30 29.69 42.42 -2.38
N THR A 31 29.90 41.20 -1.84
CA THR A 31 30.08 39.99 -2.64
C THR A 31 28.88 39.05 -2.47
N LEU A 32 28.20 38.77 -3.60
CA LEU A 32 27.08 37.85 -3.71
C LEU A 32 27.54 36.51 -4.29
N GLY A 33 27.14 35.40 -3.69
CA GLY A 33 27.37 34.05 -4.21
C GLY A 33 26.09 33.43 -4.79
N ILE A 34 26.19 32.80 -5.96
CA ILE A 34 25.14 31.95 -6.55
C ILE A 34 25.66 30.50 -6.58
N PRO A 35 25.12 29.59 -5.76
CA PRO A 35 25.58 28.21 -5.69
C PRO A 35 25.12 27.39 -6.90
N ARG A 36 25.78 26.26 -7.16
CA ARG A 36 25.35 25.29 -8.17
C ARG A 36 24.03 24.61 -7.78
N GLU A 37 23.22 24.28 -8.77
CA GLU A 37 22.00 23.50 -8.57
C GLU A 37 22.33 22.00 -8.48
N SER A 38 21.99 21.36 -7.36
CA SER A 38 22.35 19.96 -7.14
C SER A 38 21.25 19.03 -6.61
N ILE A 39 20.04 19.54 -6.35
CA ILE A 39 18.92 18.78 -5.74
C ILE A 39 18.40 17.60 -6.52
N ASN A 40 18.20 17.77 -7.81
CA ASN A 40 17.87 16.68 -8.71
C ASN A 40 18.25 17.10 -10.12
N LEU A 41 18.03 16.21 -11.09
CA LEU A 41 18.40 16.44 -12.48
C LEU A 41 17.55 17.55 -13.14
N TRP A 42 16.34 17.79 -12.64
CA TRP A 42 15.38 18.72 -13.22
C TRP A 42 15.46 20.14 -12.64
N GLU A 43 16.03 20.30 -11.45
CA GLU A 43 16.26 21.61 -10.87
C GLU A 43 17.40 22.33 -11.60
N ARG A 44 17.02 23.16 -12.56
CA ARG A 44 17.91 23.94 -13.41
C ARG A 44 17.73 25.44 -13.23
N ARG A 45 16.84 25.84 -12.30
CA ARG A 45 16.55 27.23 -12.00
C ARG A 45 17.62 27.80 -11.08
N ALA A 46 18.10 29.00 -11.41
CA ALA A 46 18.90 29.82 -10.51
C ALA A 46 18.02 30.87 -9.82
N ALA A 47 18.50 31.43 -8.72
CA ALA A 47 17.81 32.52 -8.02
C ALA A 47 17.81 33.83 -8.82
N LEU A 48 18.86 34.07 -9.60
CA LEU A 48 19.03 35.26 -10.44
C LEU A 48 19.44 34.86 -11.86
N SER A 49 18.83 35.48 -12.85
CA SER A 49 19.23 35.39 -14.25
C SER A 49 20.40 36.33 -14.56
N PRO A 50 21.08 36.16 -15.71
CA PRO A 50 22.08 37.12 -16.20
C PRO A 50 21.57 38.56 -16.29
N ILE A 51 20.27 38.78 -16.53
CA ILE A 51 19.69 40.14 -16.59
C ILE A 51 19.78 40.81 -15.23
N GLN A 52 19.41 40.11 -14.16
CA GLN A 52 19.51 40.64 -12.79
C GLN A 52 20.98 40.76 -12.34
N VAL A 53 21.82 39.81 -12.71
CA VAL A 53 23.25 39.86 -12.39
C VAL A 53 23.94 41.05 -13.06
N SER A 54 23.63 41.34 -14.32
CA SER A 54 24.13 42.54 -15.02
C SER A 54 23.83 43.82 -14.25
N GLU A 55 22.62 43.93 -13.70
CA GLU A 55 22.21 45.09 -12.93
C GLU A 55 22.96 45.19 -11.59
N LEU A 56 23.21 44.06 -10.91
CA LEU A 56 24.03 44.04 -9.69
C LEU A 56 25.48 44.47 -9.96
N VAL A 57 26.10 43.94 -11.00
CA VAL A 57 27.48 44.26 -11.39
C VAL A 57 27.62 45.73 -11.76
N LYS A 58 26.68 46.28 -12.54
CA LYS A 58 26.63 47.73 -12.85
C LYS A 58 26.51 48.61 -11.62
N ASN A 59 25.88 48.11 -10.56
CA ASN A 59 25.74 48.80 -9.29
C ASN A 59 26.94 48.62 -8.34
N GLY A 60 27.99 47.90 -8.76
CA GLY A 60 29.22 47.70 -8.01
C GLY A 60 29.22 46.50 -7.06
N VAL A 61 28.33 45.53 -7.27
CA VAL A 61 28.31 44.27 -6.51
C VAL A 61 29.21 43.24 -7.21
N LYS A 62 30.11 42.61 -6.47
CA LYS A 62 30.88 41.46 -6.98
C LYS A 62 29.98 40.22 -6.95
N VAL A 63 29.79 39.56 -8.09
CA VAL A 63 28.92 38.38 -8.18
C VAL A 63 29.75 37.16 -8.53
N LEU A 64 29.83 36.23 -7.58
CA LEU A 64 30.48 34.93 -7.73
C LEU A 64 29.43 33.88 -8.10
N VAL A 65 29.67 33.12 -9.15
CA VAL A 65 28.76 32.07 -9.61
C VAL A 65 29.50 30.75 -9.64
N GLN A 66 28.99 29.75 -8.93
CA GLN A 66 29.52 28.40 -9.05
C GLN A 66 29.23 27.83 -10.44
N PRO A 67 30.25 27.26 -11.12
CA PRO A 67 30.06 26.54 -12.37
C PRO A 67 29.00 25.44 -12.24
N SER A 68 28.10 25.35 -13.21
CA SER A 68 27.03 24.36 -13.24
C SER A 68 26.75 23.96 -14.68
N ASN A 69 26.86 22.67 -14.99
CA ASN A 69 26.50 22.11 -16.29
C ASN A 69 24.99 21.80 -16.41
N ARG A 70 24.22 22.01 -15.32
CA ARG A 70 22.77 21.74 -15.28
C ARG A 70 21.94 23.00 -15.48
N ARG A 71 22.41 24.13 -14.97
CA ARG A 71 21.70 25.42 -14.95
C ARG A 71 21.15 25.80 -16.31
N ALA A 72 19.96 26.38 -16.33
CA ALA A 72 19.28 26.77 -17.57
C ALA A 72 19.95 27.94 -18.33
N TYR A 73 20.72 28.76 -17.60
CA TYR A 73 21.62 29.77 -18.16
C TYR A 73 23.05 29.26 -18.07
N LEU A 74 23.77 29.33 -19.18
CA LEU A 74 25.15 28.85 -19.28
C LEU A 74 26.11 29.76 -18.52
N ALA A 75 27.26 29.23 -18.11
CA ALA A 75 28.31 30.01 -17.42
C ALA A 75 28.72 31.26 -18.23
N GLN A 76 28.85 31.13 -19.55
CA GLN A 76 29.23 32.23 -20.44
C GLN A 76 28.20 33.36 -20.42
N GLU A 77 26.91 33.07 -20.18
CA GLU A 77 25.87 34.10 -20.08
C GLU A 77 26.04 34.95 -18.81
N TYR A 78 26.57 34.37 -17.72
CA TYR A 78 26.90 35.11 -16.50
C TYR A 78 28.23 35.87 -16.62
N GLU A 79 29.24 35.26 -17.23
CA GLU A 79 30.54 35.92 -17.49
C GLU A 79 30.37 37.15 -18.39
N ALA A 80 29.55 37.04 -19.44
CA ALA A 80 29.28 38.14 -20.37
C ALA A 80 28.64 39.37 -19.72
N VAL A 81 28.01 39.20 -18.55
CA VAL A 81 27.43 40.32 -17.78
C VAL A 81 28.31 40.75 -16.60
N GLY A 82 29.53 40.22 -16.50
CA GLY A 82 30.56 40.61 -15.53
C GLY A 82 30.55 39.85 -14.21
N ALA A 83 29.93 38.66 -14.16
CA ALA A 83 30.08 37.77 -13.01
C ALA A 83 31.39 36.96 -13.09
N GLU A 84 31.92 36.55 -11.94
CA GLU A 84 33.11 35.70 -11.84
C GLU A 84 32.70 34.24 -11.59
N MET A 85 33.10 33.34 -12.48
CA MET A 85 32.92 31.90 -12.27
C MET A 85 33.93 31.39 -11.25
N ARG A 86 33.45 30.90 -10.10
CA ARG A 86 34.28 30.45 -8.98
C ARG A 86 33.67 29.26 -8.27
N GLU A 87 34.47 28.23 -8.01
CA GLU A 87 34.05 27.09 -7.20
C GLU A 87 33.87 27.47 -5.72
N ASP A 88 34.85 28.18 -5.19
CA ASP A 88 34.81 28.66 -3.81
C ASP A 88 33.97 29.95 -3.70
N LEU A 89 32.93 29.90 -2.85
CA LEU A 89 32.07 31.03 -2.53
C LEU A 89 32.40 31.66 -1.16
N SER A 90 33.50 31.27 -0.51
CA SER A 90 33.87 31.74 0.84
C SER A 90 34.06 33.25 0.93
N GLU A 91 34.38 33.92 -0.17
CA GLU A 91 34.44 35.39 -0.23
C GLU A 91 33.05 36.05 -0.14
N ALA A 92 31.98 35.37 -0.56
CA ALA A 92 30.63 35.91 -0.51
C ALA A 92 30.16 36.07 0.95
N SER A 93 29.60 37.24 1.29
CA SER A 93 28.93 37.46 2.58
C SER A 93 27.47 37.00 2.54
N PHE A 94 26.87 37.03 1.35
CA PHE A 94 25.49 36.63 1.09
C PHE A 94 25.42 35.62 -0.06
N ILE A 95 24.80 34.47 0.17
CA ILE A 95 24.65 33.39 -0.81
C ILE A 95 23.17 33.14 -1.09
N ILE A 96 22.80 33.12 -2.35
CA ILE A 96 21.39 33.09 -2.78
C ILE A 96 21.11 31.92 -3.73
N GLY A 97 20.16 31.05 -3.37
CA GLY A 97 19.76 29.88 -4.15
C GLY A 97 18.24 29.71 -4.19
N VAL A 98 17.72 28.89 -5.10
CA VAL A 98 16.28 28.57 -5.12
C VAL A 98 15.95 27.53 -4.05
N LYS A 99 16.67 26.41 -4.07
CA LYS A 99 16.59 25.33 -3.08
C LYS A 99 17.93 25.22 -2.34
N LYS A 100 17.94 24.47 -1.24
CA LYS A 100 19.17 24.06 -0.57
C LYS A 100 20.11 23.29 -1.54
N PRO A 101 21.44 23.38 -1.39
CA PRO A 101 22.38 22.50 -2.06
C PRO A 101 22.21 21.03 -1.64
N SER A 102 22.55 20.09 -2.53
CA SER A 102 22.46 18.63 -2.35
C SER A 102 23.70 17.91 -2.84
N GLY A 103 23.99 16.72 -2.30
CA GLY A 103 25.17 15.94 -2.67
C GLY A 103 26.49 16.53 -2.16
N LEU A 104 26.38 17.60 -1.39
CA LEU A 104 27.36 18.14 -0.48
C LEU A 104 26.75 17.84 0.89
N SER A 105 27.49 17.21 1.82
CA SER A 105 26.91 16.98 3.14
C SER A 105 26.44 18.31 3.71
N ILE A 106 25.49 18.26 4.63
CA ILE A 106 25.05 19.46 5.37
C ILE A 106 26.29 20.22 5.95
N GLU A 107 27.40 19.51 6.13
CA GLU A 107 28.73 20.00 6.51
C GLU A 107 29.46 20.87 5.46
N GLU A 108 28.85 21.22 4.33
CA GLU A 108 29.44 22.09 3.30
C GLU A 108 28.81 23.48 3.22
N LEU A 109 27.74 23.76 3.98
CA LEU A 109 27.25 25.13 4.12
C LEU A 109 28.32 26.00 4.78
N ILE A 110 28.82 27.02 4.09
CA ILE A 110 29.90 27.87 4.60
C ILE A 110 29.46 28.57 5.91
N PRO A 111 30.17 28.38 7.05
CA PRO A 111 29.81 28.99 8.32
C PRO A 111 29.87 30.52 8.32
N ASN A 112 29.12 31.14 9.23
CA ASN A 112 29.10 32.60 9.43
C ASN A 112 28.69 33.41 8.18
N LYS A 113 27.80 32.84 7.34
CA LYS A 113 27.27 33.50 6.14
C LYS A 113 25.78 33.78 6.26
N THR A 114 25.31 34.73 5.46
CA THR A 114 23.88 34.90 5.23
C THR A 114 23.47 34.09 4.00
N TYR A 115 22.43 33.27 4.12
CA TYR A 115 21.84 32.52 3.01
C TYR A 115 20.41 32.97 2.73
N ALA A 116 19.93 32.78 1.49
CA ALA A 116 18.51 32.88 1.16
C ALA A 116 18.08 31.74 0.20
N PHE A 117 17.13 30.91 0.63
CA PHE A 117 16.48 29.86 -0.16
C PHE A 117 15.22 29.33 0.56
N PHE A 118 14.38 28.53 -0.11
CA PHE A 118 13.25 27.85 0.56
C PHE A 118 13.74 26.72 1.46
N THR A 119 13.58 26.86 2.79
CA THR A 119 14.12 25.89 3.75
C THR A 119 13.14 24.76 4.09
N HIS A 120 11.84 25.03 4.04
CA HIS A 120 10.77 24.11 4.48
C HIS A 120 10.91 23.68 5.96
N THR A 121 11.52 24.51 6.80
CA THR A 121 11.79 24.19 8.24
C THR A 121 10.69 24.66 9.19
N ILE A 122 9.91 25.68 8.81
CA ILE A 122 8.94 26.36 9.69
C ILE A 122 7.81 25.47 10.24
N LYS A 123 7.54 24.33 9.59
CA LYS A 123 6.52 23.34 10.02
C LYS A 123 7.11 22.24 10.90
N ALA A 124 8.41 22.30 11.22
CA ALA A 124 9.15 21.29 11.97
C ALA A 124 9.02 19.85 11.40
N GLN A 125 8.96 19.72 10.08
CA GLN A 125 8.87 18.43 9.40
C GLN A 125 10.22 17.69 9.46
N PRO A 126 10.24 16.37 9.76
CA PRO A 126 11.48 15.62 10.00
C PRO A 126 12.55 15.78 8.92
N ASP A 127 12.15 15.73 7.64
CA ASP A 127 13.06 15.75 6.48
C ASP A 127 13.94 17.03 6.36
N ASN A 128 13.57 18.10 7.07
CA ASN A 128 14.26 19.38 7.03
C ASN A 128 14.92 19.76 8.36
N MET A 129 14.83 18.93 9.41
CA MET A 129 15.39 19.30 10.73
C MET A 129 16.91 19.22 10.77
N ASP A 130 17.54 18.26 10.09
CA ASP A 130 19.00 18.19 9.99
C ASP A 130 19.59 19.46 9.34
N LEU A 131 18.87 20.03 8.36
CA LEU A 131 19.23 21.32 7.77
C LEU A 131 19.16 22.43 8.81
N LEU A 132 18.07 22.50 9.58
CA LEU A 132 17.90 23.52 10.61
C LEU A 132 19.01 23.45 11.67
N ASP A 133 19.33 22.25 12.14
CA ASP A 133 20.39 22.02 13.14
C ASP A 133 21.73 22.55 12.64
N THR A 134 22.07 22.28 11.39
CA THR A 134 23.31 22.83 10.84
C THR A 134 23.28 24.32 10.59
N LEU A 135 22.15 24.89 10.20
CA LEU A 135 22.04 26.35 10.08
C LEU A 135 22.34 27.03 11.42
N LEU A 136 21.94 26.42 12.54
CA LEU A 136 22.26 26.86 13.89
C LEU A 136 23.74 26.62 14.23
N GLU A 137 24.24 25.37 14.10
CA GLU A 137 25.63 24.99 14.42
C GLU A 137 26.67 25.82 13.67
N ARG A 138 26.39 26.15 12.41
CA ARG A 138 27.32 26.91 11.55
C ARG A 138 27.14 28.42 11.64
N ASN A 139 26.32 28.89 12.57
CA ASN A 139 26.01 30.30 12.73
C ASN A 139 25.56 30.96 11.42
N ILE A 140 24.65 30.31 10.70
CA ILE A 140 24.11 30.81 9.43
C ILE A 140 22.90 31.67 9.72
N ARG A 141 22.86 32.85 9.08
CA ARG A 141 21.65 33.67 9.02
C ARG A 141 20.85 33.30 7.78
N ILE A 142 19.74 32.56 7.94
CA ILE A 142 18.93 32.10 6.81
C ILE A 142 17.69 32.98 6.61
N ILE A 143 17.51 33.49 5.40
CA ILE A 143 16.29 34.17 4.96
C ILE A 143 15.43 33.15 4.18
N ASP A 144 14.27 32.81 4.71
CA ASP A 144 13.34 31.91 4.01
C ASP A 144 12.34 32.71 3.17
N TYR A 145 12.39 32.52 1.85
CA TYR A 145 11.45 33.15 0.91
C TYR A 145 9.98 32.87 1.22
N GLU A 146 9.68 31.74 1.86
CA GLU A 146 8.32 31.38 2.26
C GLU A 146 7.71 32.40 3.24
N LYS A 147 8.57 33.06 4.02
CA LYS A 147 8.20 34.00 5.08
C LYS A 147 8.45 35.47 4.73
N MET A 148 8.83 35.75 3.49
CA MET A 148 8.79 37.11 2.96
C MET A 148 7.34 37.49 2.63
N LEU A 149 6.64 38.04 3.63
CA LEU A 149 5.24 38.43 3.56
C LEU A 149 5.10 39.95 3.61
N ASP A 150 4.18 40.51 2.83
CA ASP A 150 3.79 41.92 2.95
C ASP A 150 2.89 42.18 4.18
N GLN A 151 2.46 43.43 4.36
CA GLN A 151 1.59 43.86 5.46
C GLN A 151 0.22 43.15 5.50
N ASN A 152 -0.22 42.55 4.39
CA ASN A 152 -1.46 41.79 4.31
C ASN A 152 -1.24 40.28 4.50
N GLY A 153 0.00 39.87 4.82
CA GLY A 153 0.37 38.47 4.95
C GLY A 153 0.57 37.74 3.61
N GLN A 154 0.62 38.46 2.48
CA GLN A 154 0.79 37.86 1.16
C GLN A 154 2.28 37.67 0.83
N ARG A 155 2.64 36.49 0.33
CA ARG A 155 4.02 36.17 -0.06
C ARG A 155 4.47 37.02 -1.24
N VAL A 156 5.58 37.75 -1.07
CA VAL A 156 6.13 38.64 -2.12
C VAL A 156 7.06 37.91 -3.09
N VAL A 157 7.76 36.86 -2.62
CA VAL A 157 8.68 36.04 -3.41
C VAL A 157 8.05 34.67 -3.72
N ALA A 158 7.68 34.44 -4.97
CA ALA A 158 7.11 33.19 -5.45
C ALA A 158 7.41 32.98 -6.93
N PHE A 159 7.18 31.77 -7.44
CA PHE A 159 7.31 31.44 -8.87
C PHE A 159 6.10 31.85 -9.72
N GLY A 160 5.17 32.65 -9.19
CA GLY A 160 4.04 33.18 -9.97
C GLY A 160 3.19 32.06 -10.59
N ASN A 161 3.03 32.12 -11.92
CA ASN A 161 2.06 31.30 -12.66
C ASN A 161 2.68 30.03 -13.28
N TYR A 162 4.01 29.84 -13.19
CA TYR A 162 4.70 28.81 -13.98
C TYR A 162 4.37 27.37 -13.57
N ALA A 163 3.98 27.12 -12.32
CA ALA A 163 3.48 25.81 -11.90
C ALA A 163 2.17 25.46 -12.65
N GLY A 164 1.25 26.44 -12.74
CA GLY A 164 0.02 26.33 -13.50
C GLY A 164 0.25 26.11 -15.00
N ILE A 165 1.18 26.88 -15.57
CA ILE A 165 1.55 26.77 -16.98
C ILE A 165 2.08 25.37 -17.29
N ALA A 166 3.07 24.89 -16.52
CA ALA A 166 3.66 23.57 -16.73
C ALA A 166 2.64 22.44 -16.48
N GLY A 167 1.82 22.55 -15.43
CA GLY A 167 0.77 21.59 -15.12
C GLY A 167 -0.27 21.46 -16.24
N MET A 168 -0.73 22.58 -16.79
CA MET A 168 -1.68 22.55 -17.92
C MET A 168 -1.04 21.94 -19.19
N ILE A 169 0.21 22.26 -19.50
CA ILE A 169 0.91 21.65 -20.65
C ILE A 169 1.03 20.14 -20.44
N ASN A 170 1.45 19.70 -19.25
CA ASN A 170 1.61 18.29 -18.93
C ASN A 170 0.28 17.54 -18.99
N ILE A 171 -0.80 18.05 -18.41
CA ILE A 171 -2.08 17.34 -18.45
C ILE A 171 -2.66 17.24 -19.86
N LEU A 172 -2.46 18.25 -20.72
CA LEU A 172 -2.84 18.18 -22.13
C LEU A 172 -2.05 17.08 -22.87
N HIS A 173 -0.73 17.01 -22.66
CA HIS A 173 0.09 15.91 -23.18
C HIS A 173 -0.40 14.55 -22.66
N GLY A 174 -0.63 14.44 -21.34
CA GLY A 174 -1.12 13.21 -20.70
C GLY A 174 -2.47 12.77 -21.25
N MET A 175 -3.39 13.70 -21.48
CA MET A 175 -4.66 13.42 -22.16
C MET A 175 -4.45 12.90 -23.58
N GLY A 176 -3.49 13.44 -24.32
CA GLY A 176 -3.13 12.95 -25.65
C GLY A 176 -2.75 11.47 -25.64
N VAL A 177 -1.84 11.11 -24.74
CA VAL A 177 -1.40 9.72 -24.54
C VAL A 177 -2.52 8.83 -24.00
N ARG A 178 -3.31 9.31 -23.04
CA ARG A 178 -4.43 8.56 -22.43
C ARG A 178 -5.51 8.23 -23.45
N LEU A 179 -5.90 9.20 -24.27
CA LEU A 179 -6.87 8.98 -25.32
C LEU A 179 -6.33 8.03 -26.39
N LEU A 180 -5.04 8.10 -26.74
CA LEU A 180 -4.42 7.13 -27.65
C LEU A 180 -4.51 5.71 -27.11
N ALA A 181 -4.18 5.54 -25.83
CA ALA A 181 -4.22 4.26 -25.14
C ALA A 181 -5.64 3.67 -25.08
N LEU A 182 -6.66 4.53 -25.05
CA LEU A 182 -8.07 4.16 -25.15
C LEU A 182 -8.57 3.96 -26.60
N GLY A 183 -7.67 4.03 -27.60
CA GLY A 183 -8.00 3.81 -29.00
C GLY A 183 -8.48 5.05 -29.76
N HIS A 184 -8.19 6.26 -29.26
CA HIS A 184 -8.60 7.53 -29.87
C HIS A 184 -7.41 8.35 -30.38
N THR A 185 -7.32 8.50 -31.71
CA THR A 185 -6.52 9.58 -32.31
C THR A 185 -7.13 10.93 -31.93
N ASN A 186 -6.30 11.87 -31.47
CA ASN A 186 -6.80 13.13 -30.91
C ASN A 186 -5.81 14.30 -31.13
N PRO A 187 -6.28 15.55 -31.09
CA PRO A 187 -5.45 16.73 -31.32
C PRO A 187 -4.30 16.97 -30.32
N PHE A 188 -4.34 16.35 -29.13
CA PHE A 188 -3.34 16.61 -28.08
C PHE A 188 -2.06 15.79 -28.24
N LEU A 189 -2.04 14.79 -29.16
CA LEU A 189 -0.91 13.86 -29.35
C LEU A 189 0.44 14.53 -29.61
N HIS A 190 0.44 15.71 -30.22
CA HIS A 190 1.65 16.42 -30.61
C HIS A 190 2.10 17.48 -29.60
N ILE A 191 1.34 17.66 -28.51
CA ILE A 191 1.79 18.48 -27.40
C ILE A 191 2.81 17.67 -26.62
N GLY A 192 4.08 18.10 -26.58
CA GLY A 192 5.09 17.53 -25.69
C GLY A 192 4.91 17.92 -24.22
N LEU A 193 5.64 17.25 -23.32
CA LEU A 193 5.75 17.67 -21.92
C LEU A 193 6.37 19.07 -21.80
N ALA A 194 6.07 19.78 -20.72
CA ALA A 194 6.50 21.17 -20.52
C ALA A 194 8.02 21.36 -20.69
N HIS A 195 8.83 20.40 -20.23
CA HIS A 195 10.29 20.44 -20.32
C HIS A 195 10.85 20.23 -21.74
N ASN A 196 10.03 19.81 -22.70
CA ASN A 196 10.44 19.68 -24.11
C ASN A 196 10.49 21.03 -24.83
N TYR A 197 9.88 22.07 -24.26
CA TYR A 197 9.84 23.40 -24.86
C TYR A 197 10.93 24.31 -24.29
N ARG A 198 11.52 25.13 -25.17
CA ARG A 198 12.53 26.12 -24.76
C ARG A 198 11.92 27.35 -24.08
N SER A 199 10.63 27.60 -24.33
CA SER A 199 9.89 28.74 -23.78
C SER A 199 8.39 28.45 -23.73
N VAL A 200 7.66 29.19 -22.89
CA VAL A 200 6.20 29.15 -22.81
C VAL A 200 5.56 29.44 -24.18
N GLU A 201 6.11 30.36 -24.97
CA GLU A 201 5.50 30.71 -26.27
C GLU A 201 5.56 29.55 -27.27
N GLN A 202 6.64 28.77 -27.26
CA GLN A 202 6.75 27.56 -28.07
C GLN A 202 5.69 26.51 -27.65
N ALA A 203 5.50 26.32 -26.35
CA ALA A 203 4.45 25.43 -25.83
C ALA A 203 3.04 25.91 -26.23
N ARG A 204 2.80 27.22 -26.14
CA ARG A 204 1.53 27.83 -26.56
C ARG A 204 1.24 27.61 -28.02
N GLN A 205 2.25 27.67 -28.90
CA GLN A 205 2.04 27.38 -30.31
C GLN A 205 1.54 25.96 -30.53
N ALA A 206 2.15 24.96 -29.88
CA ALA A 206 1.69 23.57 -29.96
C ALA A 206 0.24 23.40 -29.45
N VAL A 207 -0.14 24.10 -28.38
CA VAL A 207 -1.52 24.10 -27.86
C VAL A 207 -2.48 24.81 -28.83
N ARG A 208 -2.06 25.89 -29.50
CA ARG A 208 -2.87 26.56 -30.54
C ARG A 208 -3.09 25.67 -31.75
N ASP A 209 -2.09 24.91 -32.16
CA ASP A 209 -2.20 23.97 -33.28
C ASP A 209 -3.24 22.88 -32.95
N ALA A 210 -3.19 22.30 -31.75
CA ALA A 210 -4.23 21.40 -31.24
C ALA A 210 -5.61 22.08 -31.18
N GLY A 211 -5.65 23.33 -30.73
CA GLY A 211 -6.88 24.13 -30.69
C GLY A 211 -7.50 24.37 -32.08
N TYR A 212 -6.67 24.61 -33.09
CA TYR A 212 -7.11 24.73 -34.48
C TYR A 212 -7.73 23.42 -34.98
N GLU A 213 -7.11 22.27 -34.70
CA GLU A 213 -7.67 20.97 -35.04
C GLU A 213 -9.03 20.69 -34.37
N ILE A 214 -9.18 21.06 -33.09
CA ILE A 214 -10.47 20.97 -32.38
C ILE A 214 -11.53 21.83 -33.07
N SER A 215 -11.18 23.06 -33.48
CA SER A 215 -12.12 23.95 -34.18
C SER A 215 -12.60 23.42 -35.53
N LEU A 216 -11.79 22.56 -36.17
CA LEU A 216 -12.14 21.83 -37.40
C LEU A 216 -12.97 20.56 -37.14
N GLY A 217 -13.28 20.25 -35.87
CA GLY A 217 -14.04 19.05 -35.49
C GLY A 217 -13.23 17.76 -35.48
N LYS A 218 -11.90 17.85 -35.35
CA LYS A 218 -11.02 16.66 -35.28
C LYS A 218 -10.96 15.99 -33.90
N LEU A 219 -11.69 16.51 -32.90
CA LEU A 219 -11.84 15.83 -31.61
C LEU A 219 -12.86 14.68 -31.77
N PRO A 220 -12.56 13.46 -31.29
CA PRO A 220 -13.51 12.34 -31.36
C PRO A 220 -14.88 12.66 -30.76
N PRO A 221 -16.00 12.40 -31.48
CA PRO A 221 -17.34 12.80 -31.04
C PRO A 221 -17.79 12.19 -29.70
N ASN A 222 -17.31 10.99 -29.39
CA ASN A 222 -17.64 10.25 -28.17
C ASN A 222 -16.96 10.80 -26.90
N ILE A 223 -16.00 11.73 -27.04
CA ILE A 223 -15.43 12.48 -25.91
C ILE A 223 -16.42 13.57 -25.43
N GLY A 224 -17.40 13.93 -26.26
CA GLY A 224 -18.36 15.00 -25.99
C GLY A 224 -17.72 16.38 -25.99
N PRO A 225 -18.45 17.44 -25.58
CA PRO A 225 -17.84 18.74 -25.36
C PRO A 225 -16.84 18.65 -24.20
N LEU A 226 -15.54 18.71 -24.53
CA LEU A 226 -14.48 18.61 -23.55
C LEU A 226 -14.50 19.79 -22.58
N THR A 227 -14.46 19.52 -21.28
CA THR A 227 -14.60 20.53 -20.23
C THR A 227 -13.46 20.48 -19.22
N PHE A 228 -12.88 21.63 -18.89
CA PHE A 228 -11.86 21.79 -17.85
C PHE A 228 -12.43 22.52 -16.62
N ALA A 229 -12.31 21.92 -15.44
CA ALA A 229 -12.61 22.59 -14.17
C ALA A 229 -11.30 23.03 -13.50
N PHE A 230 -11.18 24.32 -13.21
CA PHE A 230 -10.05 24.89 -12.46
C PHE A 230 -10.48 25.14 -11.02
N THR A 231 -10.03 24.29 -10.10
CA THR A 231 -10.33 24.41 -8.67
C THR A 231 -9.38 25.42 -8.02
N GLY A 232 -9.89 26.62 -7.73
CA GLY A 232 -9.13 27.72 -7.13
C GLY A 232 -8.91 28.91 -8.07
N SER A 233 -8.60 30.06 -7.47
CA SER A 233 -8.50 31.37 -8.15
C SER A 233 -7.12 32.04 -8.06
N GLY A 234 -6.12 31.33 -7.53
CA GLY A 234 -4.76 31.87 -7.35
C GLY A 234 -3.89 31.84 -8.62
N ASN A 235 -2.63 32.28 -8.48
CA ASN A 235 -1.62 32.34 -9.56
C ASN A 235 -1.45 31.05 -10.36
N VAL A 236 -1.54 29.89 -9.68
CA VAL A 236 -1.45 28.58 -10.32
C VAL A 236 -2.64 28.36 -11.27
N SER A 237 -3.87 28.61 -10.80
CA SER A 237 -5.07 28.53 -11.63
C SER A 237 -5.00 29.50 -12.81
N ILE A 238 -4.55 30.75 -12.58
CA ILE A 238 -4.35 31.75 -13.64
C ILE A 238 -3.34 31.27 -14.67
N GLY A 239 -2.25 30.64 -14.25
CA GLY A 239 -1.25 30.05 -15.14
C GLY A 239 -1.77 28.92 -16.00
N ALA A 240 -2.57 28.02 -15.41
CA ALA A 240 -3.20 26.93 -16.15
C ALA A 240 -4.21 27.47 -17.17
N GLN A 241 -5.04 28.43 -16.76
CA GLN A 241 -5.97 29.14 -17.63
C GLN A 241 -5.27 29.88 -18.78
N TYR A 242 -4.08 30.45 -18.54
CA TYR A 242 -3.31 31.14 -19.57
C TYR A 242 -2.93 30.22 -20.74
N ILE A 243 -2.56 28.97 -20.46
CA ILE A 243 -2.32 27.95 -21.48
C ILE A 243 -3.64 27.47 -22.09
N CYS A 244 -4.65 27.20 -21.27
CA CYS A 244 -5.95 26.69 -21.74
C CYS A 244 -6.64 27.65 -22.73
N LYS A 245 -6.45 28.97 -22.57
CA LYS A 245 -6.91 30.01 -23.52
C LYS A 245 -6.34 29.90 -24.94
N CYS A 246 -5.35 29.06 -25.18
CA CYS A 246 -4.84 28.77 -26.52
C CYS A 246 -5.74 27.78 -27.29
N LEU A 247 -6.66 27.10 -26.62
CA LEU A 247 -7.71 26.25 -27.21
C LEU A 247 -8.93 27.10 -27.61
N PRO A 248 -9.85 26.62 -28.47
CA PRO A 248 -11.11 27.29 -28.81
C PRO A 248 -12.10 27.23 -27.63
N ILE A 249 -11.76 27.96 -26.56
CA ILE A 249 -12.37 27.80 -25.24
C ILE A 249 -13.55 28.74 -25.00
N GLU A 250 -14.57 28.24 -24.30
CA GLU A 250 -15.72 29.00 -23.80
C GLU A 250 -15.81 28.85 -22.27
N TYR A 251 -15.70 29.97 -21.55
CA TYR A 251 -15.82 29.96 -20.09
C TYR A 251 -17.29 30.02 -19.67
N VAL A 252 -17.69 29.11 -18.78
CA VAL A 252 -19.04 29.02 -18.23
C VAL A 252 -19.02 29.06 -16.70
N LYS A 253 -20.15 29.43 -16.10
CA LYS A 253 -20.32 29.34 -14.64
C LYS A 253 -20.33 27.86 -14.20
N PRO A 254 -19.82 27.51 -13.02
CA PRO A 254 -19.90 26.16 -12.46
C PRO A 254 -21.32 25.55 -12.52
N SER A 255 -22.36 26.36 -12.26
CA SER A 255 -23.78 25.95 -12.34
C SER A 255 -24.24 25.50 -13.74
N ASN A 256 -23.54 25.91 -14.80
CA ASN A 256 -23.91 25.64 -16.19
C ASN A 256 -23.20 24.40 -16.77
N LEU A 257 -22.29 23.77 -16.02
CA LEU A 257 -21.52 22.61 -16.48
C LEU A 257 -22.41 21.44 -16.90
N LYS A 258 -23.53 21.21 -16.21
CA LYS A 258 -24.51 20.17 -16.56
C LYS A 258 -25.13 20.40 -17.95
N GLN A 259 -25.43 21.66 -18.28
CA GLN A 259 -26.00 22.02 -19.59
C GLN A 259 -24.96 21.84 -20.71
N VAL A 260 -23.71 22.25 -20.45
CA VAL A 260 -22.60 22.06 -21.38
C VAL A 260 -22.39 20.58 -21.70
N ALA A 261 -22.38 19.72 -20.68
CA ALA A 261 -22.22 18.27 -20.88
C ALA A 261 -23.31 17.65 -21.77
N GLN A 262 -24.50 18.25 -21.84
CA GLN A 262 -25.63 17.74 -22.63
C GLN A 262 -25.71 18.33 -24.04
N SER A 263 -25.28 19.59 -24.24
CA SER A 263 -25.61 20.36 -25.45
C SER A 263 -24.46 21.24 -25.98
N GLY A 264 -23.25 21.10 -25.43
CA GLY A 264 -22.09 21.86 -25.86
C GLY A 264 -21.64 21.51 -27.28
N ASP A 265 -21.04 22.48 -27.97
CA ASP A 265 -20.46 22.30 -29.30
C ASP A 265 -19.15 21.49 -29.19
N PRO A 266 -19.03 20.31 -29.82
CA PRO A 266 -17.82 19.48 -29.74
C PRO A 266 -16.60 20.09 -30.46
N ARG A 267 -16.78 21.17 -31.23
CA ARG A 267 -15.69 21.94 -31.85
C ARG A 267 -15.10 23.01 -30.91
N LYS A 268 -15.62 23.08 -29.68
CA LYS A 268 -15.16 23.97 -28.63
C LYS A 268 -14.69 23.18 -27.42
N VAL A 269 -13.89 23.84 -26.59
CA VAL A 269 -13.54 23.38 -25.25
C VAL A 269 -14.27 24.27 -24.25
N TYR A 270 -14.77 23.73 -23.16
CA TYR A 270 -15.42 24.51 -22.10
C TYR A 270 -14.53 24.60 -20.88
N ALA A 271 -14.64 25.69 -20.12
CA ALA A 271 -13.95 25.81 -18.84
C ALA A 271 -14.80 26.48 -17.77
N ALA A 272 -14.64 26.03 -16.52
CA ALA A 272 -15.20 26.70 -15.35
C ALA A 272 -14.11 26.93 -14.30
N VAL A 273 -14.10 28.11 -13.69
CA VAL A 273 -13.29 28.38 -12.50
C VAL A 273 -14.19 28.18 -11.29
N VAL A 274 -13.77 27.27 -10.42
CA VAL A 274 -14.53 26.86 -9.24
C VAL A 274 -13.92 27.54 -8.03
N SER A 275 -14.62 28.54 -7.50
CA SER A 275 -14.22 29.27 -6.30
C SER A 275 -14.59 28.48 -5.03
N ARG A 276 -14.15 28.93 -3.86
CA ARG A 276 -14.56 28.31 -2.59
C ARG A 276 -16.07 28.41 -2.36
N ALA A 277 -16.69 29.49 -2.82
CA ALA A 277 -18.14 29.67 -2.73
C ALA A 277 -18.94 28.74 -3.66
N ASP A 278 -18.30 28.26 -4.74
CA ASP A 278 -18.88 27.22 -5.57
C ASP A 278 -18.66 25.83 -4.96
N HIS A 279 -17.58 25.67 -4.18
CA HIS A 279 -17.12 24.39 -3.64
C HIS A 279 -17.81 24.01 -2.33
N TYR A 280 -18.09 24.99 -1.47
CA TYR A 280 -18.56 24.77 -0.12
C TYR A 280 -19.84 25.55 0.17
N GLU A 281 -20.71 24.95 0.97
CA GLU A 281 -21.89 25.61 1.53
C GLU A 281 -22.01 25.24 3.01
N ARG A 282 -22.58 26.14 3.82
CA ARG A 282 -22.97 25.81 5.19
C ARG A 282 -23.92 24.61 5.21
N ARG A 283 -23.76 23.72 6.20
CA ARG A 283 -24.61 22.53 6.39
C ARG A 283 -26.10 22.84 6.55
N ASP A 284 -26.42 23.98 7.17
CA ASP A 284 -27.77 24.49 7.40
C ASP A 284 -28.27 25.41 6.27
N GLY A 285 -27.48 25.56 5.21
CA GLY A 285 -27.77 26.46 4.09
C GLY A 285 -27.33 27.91 4.36
N GLY A 286 -27.37 28.75 3.32
CA GLY A 286 -27.01 30.17 3.42
C GLY A 286 -25.67 30.54 2.78
N GLY A 287 -25.11 29.68 1.92
CA GLY A 287 -23.95 29.98 1.11
C GLY A 287 -22.60 29.81 1.82
N PHE A 288 -21.60 30.55 1.35
CA PHE A 288 -20.21 30.44 1.80
C PHE A 288 -19.69 31.73 2.44
N ASP A 289 -19.18 31.65 3.68
CA ASP A 289 -18.45 32.73 4.33
C ASP A 289 -16.97 32.33 4.51
N PRO A 290 -16.02 33.06 3.94
CA PRO A 290 -14.61 32.69 3.99
C PRO A 290 -13.99 32.78 5.38
N ASP A 291 -14.39 33.74 6.21
CA ASP A 291 -13.79 33.98 7.52
C ASP A 291 -14.30 32.93 8.51
N GLU A 292 -15.60 32.63 8.47
CA GLU A 292 -16.16 31.57 9.29
C GLU A 292 -15.67 30.18 8.84
N PHE A 293 -15.54 29.92 7.53
CA PHE A 293 -14.98 28.65 7.06
C PHE A 293 -13.56 28.42 7.59
N ASN A 294 -12.72 29.46 7.64
CA ASN A 294 -11.36 29.32 8.17
C ASN A 294 -11.36 29.03 9.69
N ALA A 295 -12.34 29.55 10.44
CA ALA A 295 -12.46 29.34 11.89
C ALA A 295 -13.17 28.02 12.26
N HIS A 296 -14.19 27.64 11.48
CA HIS A 296 -15.10 26.53 11.73
C HIS A 296 -15.39 25.75 10.43
N PRO A 297 -14.39 25.08 9.83
CA PRO A 297 -14.56 24.35 8.58
C PRO A 297 -15.54 23.17 8.72
N ASP A 298 -15.76 22.66 9.94
CA ASP A 298 -16.69 21.58 10.27
C ASP A 298 -18.16 21.92 9.96
N ARG A 299 -18.52 23.21 9.93
CA ARG A 299 -19.88 23.70 9.62
C ARG A 299 -20.23 23.66 8.14
N TYR A 300 -19.27 23.34 7.28
CA TYR A 300 -19.44 23.39 5.83
C TYR A 300 -19.42 21.98 5.22
N ILE A 301 -20.06 21.84 4.06
CA ILE A 301 -20.06 20.64 3.22
C ILE A 301 -19.63 21.00 1.80
N SER A 302 -19.01 20.05 1.10
CA SER A 302 -18.66 20.21 -0.31
C SER A 302 -19.89 19.98 -1.19
N THR A 303 -20.18 20.93 -2.09
CA THR A 303 -21.36 20.90 -2.99
C THR A 303 -21.00 20.72 -4.47
N PHE A 304 -19.75 20.99 -4.85
CA PHE A 304 -19.30 20.89 -6.24
C PHE A 304 -18.85 19.48 -6.64
N MET A 305 -18.29 18.71 -5.70
CA MET A 305 -17.76 17.37 -5.93
C MET A 305 -18.00 16.46 -4.71
N PRO A 306 -19.25 16.02 -4.46
CA PRO A 306 -19.56 15.24 -3.26
C PRO A 306 -19.03 13.80 -3.30
N ASP A 307 -18.71 13.23 -4.47
CA ASP A 307 -18.17 11.87 -4.56
C ASP A 307 -17.36 11.63 -5.85
N ALA A 308 -16.03 11.48 -5.74
CA ALA A 308 -15.16 11.11 -6.86
C ALA A 308 -15.59 9.79 -7.53
N LYS A 309 -16.25 8.89 -6.77
CA LYS A 309 -16.76 7.62 -7.31
C LYS A 309 -17.89 7.82 -8.31
N LEU A 310 -18.68 8.89 -8.23
CA LEU A 310 -19.72 9.19 -9.23
C LEU A 310 -19.11 9.61 -10.58
N LEU A 311 -18.00 10.35 -10.55
CA LEU A 311 -17.30 10.83 -11.74
C LEU A 311 -16.48 9.74 -12.45
N LEU A 312 -16.14 8.68 -11.72
CA LEU A 312 -15.36 7.53 -12.20
C LEU A 312 -16.22 6.33 -12.61
N ARG A 313 -17.56 6.49 -12.68
CA ARG A 313 -18.46 5.45 -13.18
C ARG A 313 -18.36 5.26 -14.70
N PRO A 314 -18.50 4.01 -15.20
CA PRO A 314 -18.58 3.71 -16.63
C PRO A 314 -19.66 4.49 -17.38
N TYR A 315 -19.30 4.97 -18.56
CA TYR A 315 -20.21 5.72 -19.42
C TYR A 315 -21.10 4.78 -20.24
N THR A 316 -22.42 4.81 -20.02
CA THR A 316 -23.37 3.86 -20.62
C THR A 316 -24.13 4.37 -21.86
N ASN A 317 -23.99 5.63 -22.28
CA ASN A 317 -25.04 6.27 -23.10
C ASN A 317 -24.66 6.95 -24.43
N ASN A 318 -23.49 6.73 -25.04
CA ASN A 318 -23.28 7.09 -26.45
C ASN A 318 -22.27 6.15 -27.15
N SER A 319 -22.69 4.93 -27.48
CA SER A 319 -21.87 4.07 -28.36
C SER A 319 -21.99 4.57 -29.81
N VAL A 320 -20.89 5.12 -30.33
CA VAL A 320 -20.76 5.38 -31.76
C VAL A 320 -20.19 4.11 -32.40
N PRO A 321 -20.86 3.49 -33.39
CA PRO A 321 -20.37 2.27 -34.03
C PRO A 321 -18.93 2.43 -34.54
N GLY A 322 -18.04 1.49 -34.15
CA GLY A 322 -16.64 1.49 -34.56
C GLY A 322 -15.71 2.39 -33.74
N VAL A 323 -16.20 3.10 -32.72
CA VAL A 323 -15.41 3.95 -31.83
C VAL A 323 -15.40 3.37 -30.42
N PRO A 324 -14.24 3.17 -29.77
CA PRO A 324 -14.16 2.67 -28.39
C PRO A 324 -14.91 3.58 -27.39
N SER A 325 -15.48 2.99 -26.34
CA SER A 325 -16.12 3.76 -25.26
C SER A 325 -15.07 4.28 -24.26
N LEU A 326 -15.32 5.46 -23.68
CA LEU A 326 -14.51 5.96 -22.57
C LEU A 326 -14.85 5.22 -21.26
N PRO A 327 -13.86 4.99 -20.38
CA PRO A 327 -14.07 4.24 -19.15
C PRO A 327 -14.88 5.02 -18.09
N HIS A 328 -14.91 6.35 -18.13
CA HIS A 328 -15.69 7.23 -17.24
C HIS A 328 -15.67 8.69 -17.71
N HIS A 329 -16.40 9.58 -17.02
CA HIS A 329 -16.54 10.99 -17.38
C HIS A 329 -15.31 11.86 -17.07
N LEU A 330 -14.59 11.59 -15.97
CA LEU A 330 -13.43 12.37 -15.55
C LEU A 330 -12.14 11.72 -16.04
N LEU A 331 -11.67 12.13 -17.23
CA LEU A 331 -10.53 11.49 -17.89
C LEU A 331 -9.18 11.69 -17.18
N ALA A 332 -8.95 12.89 -16.64
CA ALA A 332 -7.66 13.27 -16.09
C ALA A 332 -7.78 14.32 -14.98
N CYS A 333 -6.82 14.31 -14.06
CA CYS A 333 -6.68 15.27 -12.98
C CYS A 333 -5.21 15.71 -12.86
N CYS A 334 -4.98 17.01 -12.76
CA CYS A 334 -3.65 17.55 -12.47
C CYS A 334 -3.66 18.22 -11.11
N ASP A 335 -3.10 17.54 -10.11
CA ASP A 335 -2.88 18.10 -8.78
C ASP A 335 -1.56 18.85 -8.74
N ILE A 336 -1.62 20.17 -8.87
CA ILE A 336 -0.43 21.03 -8.86
C ILE A 336 0.04 21.32 -7.41
N SER A 337 -0.78 21.03 -6.40
CA SER A 337 -0.32 21.14 -5.00
C SER A 337 0.72 20.06 -4.69
N ALA A 338 0.51 18.85 -5.23
CA ALA A 338 1.39 17.70 -5.06
C ALA A 338 1.69 17.39 -3.59
N ASP A 339 0.64 17.46 -2.77
CA ASP A 339 0.67 17.14 -1.34
C ASP A 339 0.01 15.77 -1.13
N PRO A 340 0.75 14.72 -0.73
CA PRO A 340 0.17 13.42 -0.38
C PRO A 340 -0.86 13.56 0.75
N GLY A 341 -2.07 13.05 0.54
CA GLY A 341 -3.21 13.22 1.46
C GLY A 341 -3.70 14.67 1.60
N GLY A 342 -3.31 15.55 0.68
CA GLY A 342 -3.63 16.97 0.67
C GLY A 342 -4.95 17.29 -0.04
N SER A 343 -4.89 18.17 -1.04
CA SER A 343 -6.09 18.67 -1.74
C SER A 343 -6.86 17.58 -2.50
N ILE A 344 -6.19 16.48 -2.85
CA ILE A 344 -6.78 15.26 -3.39
C ILE A 344 -6.44 14.11 -2.45
N GLU A 345 -7.35 13.80 -1.52
CA GLU A 345 -7.10 12.88 -0.39
C GLU A 345 -6.59 11.49 -0.81
N PHE A 346 -7.06 10.96 -1.95
CA PHE A 346 -6.66 9.64 -2.43
C PHE A 346 -5.24 9.58 -3.02
N MET A 347 -4.60 10.73 -3.24
CA MET A 347 -3.23 10.78 -3.72
C MET A 347 -2.26 10.49 -2.58
N GLN A 348 -1.62 9.32 -2.61
CA GLN A 348 -0.66 8.90 -1.57
C GLN A 348 0.79 9.23 -1.92
N THR A 349 1.10 9.50 -3.18
CA THR A 349 2.46 9.75 -3.67
C THR A 349 2.45 10.73 -4.85
N CYS A 350 3.46 11.60 -4.93
CA CYS A 350 3.64 12.51 -6.06
C CYS A 350 4.28 11.79 -7.25
N THR A 351 3.90 12.18 -8.46
CA THR A 351 4.59 11.83 -9.71
C THR A 351 5.86 12.67 -9.88
N THR A 352 6.78 12.26 -10.75
CA THR A 352 8.03 13.01 -11.00
C THR A 352 8.03 13.59 -12.42
N ILE A 353 8.96 14.50 -12.76
CA ILE A 353 9.07 14.99 -14.14
C ILE A 353 9.43 13.85 -15.12
N ASP A 354 10.20 12.85 -14.67
CA ASP A 354 10.55 11.66 -15.48
C ASP A 354 9.36 10.73 -15.70
N LYS A 355 8.49 10.59 -14.69
CA LYS A 355 7.26 9.79 -14.72
C LYS A 355 6.07 10.66 -14.28
N PRO A 356 5.60 11.57 -15.15
CA PRO A 356 4.65 12.63 -14.76
C PRO A 356 3.20 12.18 -14.66
N PHE A 357 2.90 10.92 -14.98
CA PHE A 357 1.55 10.38 -14.90
C PHE A 357 1.53 9.04 -14.18
N CYS A 358 0.44 8.82 -13.45
CA CYS A 358 0.00 7.52 -13.01
C CYS A 358 -1.50 7.38 -13.28
N LEU A 359 -2.00 6.16 -13.27
CA LEU A 359 -3.42 5.87 -13.36
C LEU A 359 -3.94 5.48 -11.99
N TYR A 360 -4.89 6.23 -11.47
CA TYR A 360 -5.54 5.95 -10.20
C TYR A 360 -6.87 5.22 -10.43
N ASP A 361 -6.92 3.95 -10.02
CA ASP A 361 -8.15 3.17 -9.98
C ASP A 361 -8.84 3.41 -8.63
N ALA A 362 -9.97 4.12 -8.64
CA ALA A 362 -10.72 4.44 -7.42
C ALA A 362 -11.52 3.27 -6.85
N GLU A 363 -11.79 2.22 -7.64
CA GLU A 363 -12.47 1.01 -7.16
C GLU A 363 -11.48 0.18 -6.32
N GLN A 364 -10.28 -0.02 -6.88
CA GLN A 364 -9.18 -0.75 -6.26
C GLN A 364 -8.41 0.08 -5.22
N ASN A 365 -8.48 1.42 -5.32
CA ASN A 365 -7.63 2.37 -4.60
C ASN A 365 -6.13 2.11 -4.83
N VAL A 366 -5.76 1.82 -6.08
CA VAL A 366 -4.39 1.50 -6.51
C VAL A 366 -3.95 2.48 -7.59
N SER A 367 -2.68 2.88 -7.54
CA SER A 367 -2.03 3.63 -8.63
C SER A 367 -1.15 2.70 -9.46
N ASP A 368 -1.27 2.77 -10.78
CA ASP A 368 -0.46 2.04 -11.76
C ASP A 368 0.35 3.03 -12.62
N GLU A 369 1.54 2.64 -13.08
CA GLU A 369 2.35 3.45 -14.00
C GLU A 369 1.85 3.38 -15.45
N ARG A 370 0.98 2.39 -15.75
CA ARG A 370 0.33 2.24 -17.05
C ARG A 370 -0.70 3.35 -17.31
N VAL A 371 -0.95 3.62 -18.59
CA VAL A 371 -1.91 4.65 -19.05
C VAL A 371 -3.06 4.09 -19.88
N ASP A 372 -3.12 2.76 -20.05
CA ASP A 372 -4.09 2.01 -20.86
C ASP A 372 -5.15 1.24 -20.02
N GLY A 373 -5.00 1.20 -18.69
CA GLY A 373 -5.93 0.52 -17.78
C GLY A 373 -7.22 1.30 -17.43
N PRO A 374 -8.11 0.75 -16.60
CA PRO A 374 -9.23 1.49 -15.99
C PRO A 374 -8.71 2.46 -14.92
N GLY A 375 -9.31 3.66 -14.84
CA GLY A 375 -8.94 4.66 -13.82
C GLY A 375 -8.70 6.07 -14.35
N LEU A 376 -8.46 6.99 -13.41
CA LEU A 376 -8.22 8.42 -13.61
C LEU A 376 -6.75 8.66 -13.93
N LEU A 377 -6.43 9.35 -15.02
CA LEU A 377 -5.05 9.79 -15.25
C LEU A 377 -4.71 10.91 -14.26
N VAL A 378 -3.70 10.73 -13.41
CA VAL A 378 -3.27 11.75 -12.46
C VAL A 378 -1.87 12.26 -12.80
N CYS A 379 -1.71 13.59 -12.77
CA CYS A 379 -0.43 14.28 -12.84
C CYS A 379 -0.23 15.13 -11.57
N SER A 380 0.76 14.81 -10.75
CA SER A 380 1.00 15.44 -9.45
C SER A 380 2.50 15.63 -9.21
N VAL A 381 3.12 16.57 -9.92
CA VAL A 381 4.57 16.82 -9.88
C VAL A 381 4.88 17.95 -8.89
N ASP A 382 5.77 17.69 -7.93
CA ASP A 382 6.10 18.58 -6.80
C ASP A 382 6.92 19.82 -7.18
N ASN A 383 7.61 19.80 -8.32
CA ASN A 383 8.49 20.87 -8.77
C ASN A 383 8.17 21.40 -10.19
N MET A 384 6.87 21.50 -10.53
CA MET A 384 6.37 21.94 -11.84
C MET A 384 7.15 23.10 -12.52
N PRO A 385 7.48 24.23 -11.85
CA PRO A 385 8.17 25.33 -12.53
C PRO A 385 9.59 24.99 -13.02
N ALA A 386 10.20 23.91 -12.54
CA ALA A 386 11.52 23.46 -12.98
C ALA A 386 11.54 23.03 -14.46
N GLN A 387 10.37 22.70 -15.02
CA GLN A 387 10.21 22.34 -16.43
C GLN A 387 10.32 23.54 -17.38
N ILE A 388 10.18 24.78 -16.88
CA ILE A 388 10.34 26.01 -17.67
C ILE A 388 11.34 26.96 -16.98
N PRO A 389 12.62 26.53 -16.87
CA PRO A 389 13.50 27.07 -15.85
C PRO A 389 13.99 28.49 -16.14
N ARG A 390 14.18 28.89 -17.41
CA ARG A 390 14.68 30.25 -17.75
C ARG A 390 13.68 31.34 -17.35
N GLU A 391 12.42 31.19 -17.77
CA GLU A 391 11.36 32.15 -17.48
C GLU A 391 10.98 32.13 -15.99
N ALA A 392 10.97 30.95 -15.36
CA ALA A 392 10.80 30.83 -13.92
C ALA A 392 11.92 31.54 -13.14
N THR A 393 13.18 31.42 -13.55
CA THR A 393 14.33 32.13 -12.96
C THR A 393 14.23 33.65 -13.17
N ASN A 394 13.87 34.10 -14.38
CA ASN A 394 13.67 35.53 -14.65
C ASN A 394 12.62 36.15 -13.73
N TYR A 395 11.46 35.49 -13.63
CA TYR A 395 10.36 35.95 -12.81
C TYR A 395 10.71 35.91 -11.33
N PHE A 396 11.22 34.78 -10.84
CA PHE A 396 11.62 34.62 -9.45
C PHE A 396 12.66 35.67 -9.05
N GLY A 397 13.71 35.83 -9.88
CA GLY A 397 14.74 36.84 -9.69
C GLY A 397 14.15 38.25 -9.64
N SER A 398 13.15 38.59 -10.47
CA SER A 398 12.49 39.90 -10.45
C SER A 398 11.71 40.18 -9.17
N ARG A 399 11.22 39.12 -8.49
CA ARG A 399 10.51 39.24 -7.20
C ARG A 399 11.47 39.38 -6.02
N VAL A 400 12.65 38.76 -6.09
CA VAL A 400 13.68 38.89 -5.06
C VAL A 400 14.50 40.17 -5.21
N PHE A 401 14.73 40.61 -6.45
CA PHE A 401 15.60 41.75 -6.79
C PHE A 401 15.40 43.02 -5.94
N PRO A 402 14.16 43.47 -5.66
CA PRO A 402 13.93 44.67 -4.85
C PRO A 402 14.52 44.62 -3.44
N TYR A 403 14.72 43.41 -2.90
CA TYR A 403 15.19 43.18 -1.53
C TYR A 403 16.70 42.93 -1.45
N LEU A 404 17.35 42.60 -2.57
CA LEU A 404 18.76 42.19 -2.59
C LEU A 404 19.70 43.24 -2.00
N LYS A 405 19.45 44.52 -2.23
CA LYS A 405 20.30 45.61 -1.71
C LYS A 405 20.40 45.56 -0.18
N GLN A 406 19.30 45.28 0.51
CA GLN A 406 19.26 45.18 1.97
C GLN A 406 19.79 43.82 2.45
N MET A 407 19.52 42.74 1.71
CA MET A 407 20.07 41.42 2.04
C MET A 407 21.60 41.39 1.95
N LEU A 408 22.19 42.10 0.99
CA LEU A 408 23.63 42.22 0.78
C LEU A 408 24.38 42.94 1.91
N THR A 409 23.69 43.76 2.71
CA THR A 409 24.28 44.40 3.89
C THR A 409 24.21 43.51 5.13
N SER A 410 23.72 42.28 5.01
CA SER A 410 23.65 41.34 6.12
C SER A 410 25.02 40.73 6.41
N ASP A 411 25.40 40.77 7.67
CA ASP A 411 26.55 40.05 8.21
C ASP A 411 26.06 39.12 9.33
N ALA A 412 26.21 37.80 9.12
CA ALA A 412 25.76 36.79 10.08
C ALA A 412 26.59 36.76 11.38
N SER A 413 27.78 37.38 11.39
CA SER A 413 28.60 37.53 12.60
C SER A 413 28.11 38.64 13.54
N THR A 414 27.36 39.62 13.01
CA THR A 414 26.79 40.72 13.81
C THR A 414 25.44 40.34 14.42
N PRO A 415 25.03 40.91 15.58
CA PRO A 415 23.69 40.68 16.14
C PRO A 415 22.56 41.09 15.18
N LEU A 416 21.46 40.32 15.16
CA LEU A 416 20.29 40.63 14.31
C LEU A 416 19.68 42.02 14.58
N SER A 417 19.79 42.53 15.81
CA SER A 417 19.32 43.87 16.20
C SER A 417 20.02 44.99 15.42
N GLU A 418 21.28 44.78 15.02
CA GLU A 418 22.09 45.75 14.27
C GLU A 418 21.81 45.71 12.76
N PHE A 419 21.27 44.59 12.26
CA PHE A 419 20.90 44.46 10.85
C PHE A 419 19.71 45.39 10.54
N LYS A 420 19.93 46.41 9.70
CA LYS A 420 18.90 47.38 9.30
C LYS A 420 18.29 46.96 7.97
N ALA A 421 17.16 46.26 8.04
CA ALA A 421 16.36 45.86 6.89
C ALA A 421 14.86 46.03 7.18
N ASP A 422 14.08 46.09 6.10
CA ASP A 422 12.63 46.14 6.10
C ASP A 422 12.03 44.93 6.84
N PRO A 423 10.88 45.07 7.52
CA PRO A 423 10.18 43.97 8.19
C PRO A 423 9.97 42.74 7.31
N ILE A 424 9.75 42.90 6.00
CA ILE A 424 9.58 41.79 5.05
C ILE A 424 10.81 40.85 5.07
N ILE A 425 12.02 41.41 5.18
CA ILE A 425 13.27 40.65 5.23
C ILE A 425 13.53 40.17 6.65
N LYS A 426 13.41 41.06 7.64
CA LYS A 426 13.69 40.73 9.04
C LYS A 426 12.81 39.58 9.55
N ASN A 427 11.51 39.63 9.26
CA ASN A 427 10.57 38.62 9.69
C ASN A 427 10.77 37.30 8.95
N ALA A 428 11.46 37.27 7.81
CA ALA A 428 11.78 36.07 7.06
C ALA A 428 13.05 35.35 7.56
N ILE A 429 13.78 35.92 8.52
CA ILE A 429 15.01 35.32 9.05
C ILE A 429 14.65 34.25 10.09
N ILE A 430 14.92 32.97 9.78
CA ILE A 430 14.59 31.84 10.66
C ILE A 430 15.65 31.67 11.75
N THR A 431 16.92 31.69 11.36
CA THR A 431 18.09 31.53 12.24
C THR A 431 19.01 32.74 12.11
N SER A 432 19.69 33.11 13.20
CA SER A 432 20.76 34.10 13.23
C SER A 432 21.59 33.92 14.50
N ASN A 433 22.90 34.19 14.45
CA ASN A 433 23.75 34.17 15.65
C ASN A 433 23.69 32.83 16.42
N GLY A 434 23.56 31.71 15.69
CA GLY A 434 23.45 30.34 16.23
C GLY A 434 22.12 30.00 16.90
N GLN A 435 21.09 30.84 16.76
CA GLN A 435 19.80 30.66 17.43
C GLN A 435 18.63 30.86 16.46
N LEU A 436 17.46 30.32 16.81
CA LEU A 436 16.19 30.71 16.18
C LEU A 436 15.90 32.18 16.51
N THR A 437 15.33 32.93 15.57
CA THR A 437 14.87 34.29 15.87
C THR A 437 13.52 34.26 16.59
N SER A 438 13.14 35.35 17.27
CA SER A 438 11.95 35.42 18.13
C SER A 438 10.65 34.98 17.45
N ASN A 439 10.51 35.24 16.14
CA ASN A 439 9.32 34.84 15.38
C ASN A 439 9.23 33.32 15.14
N TYR A 440 10.30 32.56 15.38
CA TYR A 440 10.45 31.15 15.06
C TYR A 440 10.88 30.28 16.24
N GLU A 441 10.98 30.83 17.45
CA GLU A 441 11.23 30.05 18.68
C GLU A 441 10.16 28.95 18.89
N TYR A 442 8.94 29.14 18.36
CA TYR A 442 7.91 28.11 18.35
C TYR A 442 8.31 26.84 17.58
N ILE A 443 9.31 26.89 16.69
CA ILE A 443 9.84 25.70 16.01
C ILE A 443 10.43 24.75 17.04
N ASP A 444 11.08 25.22 18.10
CA ASP A 444 11.55 24.36 19.18
C ASP A 444 10.39 23.74 19.96
N GLU A 445 9.29 24.48 20.15
CA GLU A 445 8.07 23.91 20.72
C GLU A 445 7.42 22.89 19.80
N LEU A 446 7.40 23.13 18.48
CA LEU A 446 6.92 22.17 17.49
C LEU A 446 7.85 20.97 17.39
N ARG A 447 9.16 21.13 17.52
CA ARG A 447 10.12 20.03 17.61
C ARG A 447 9.91 19.26 18.89
N LYS A 448 9.70 19.92 20.03
CA LYS A 448 9.34 19.27 21.29
C LYS A 448 7.98 18.62 21.23
N LYS A 449 6.96 19.20 20.58
CA LYS A 449 5.63 18.60 20.38
C LYS A 449 5.66 17.48 19.37
N ASN A 450 6.47 17.57 18.33
CA ASN A 450 6.69 16.53 17.34
C ASN A 450 7.52 15.43 17.97
N GLU A 451 8.53 15.72 18.78
CA GLU A 451 9.28 14.78 19.60
C GLU A 451 8.44 14.24 20.74
N ILE A 452 7.49 14.97 21.33
CA ILE A 452 6.56 14.50 22.36
C ILE A 452 5.45 13.71 21.69
N ALA A 453 5.01 14.01 20.48
CA ALA A 453 4.12 13.17 19.69
C ALA A 453 4.89 11.93 19.21
N ARG A 454 6.16 12.08 18.84
CA ARG A 454 7.10 10.99 18.54
C ARG A 454 7.46 10.22 19.79
N LYS A 455 7.58 10.84 20.97
CA LYS A 455 7.88 10.27 22.30
C LYS A 455 6.61 9.86 23.04
N ILE A 456 5.42 10.22 22.61
CA ILE A 456 4.15 9.61 23.03
C ILE A 456 3.95 8.39 22.11
N ASN A 457 4.35 8.50 20.84
CA ASN A 457 4.51 7.38 19.92
C ASN A 457 5.75 6.49 20.24
N MET A 458 6.79 6.96 20.94
CA MET A 458 8.05 6.23 21.26
C MET A 458 8.21 5.90 22.76
N ARG A 459 7.81 6.77 23.71
CA ARG A 459 7.76 6.42 25.16
C ARG A 459 6.61 5.49 25.51
N SER A 460 5.83 5.04 24.52
CA SER A 460 4.97 3.87 24.63
C SER A 460 5.65 2.55 24.21
N LYS A 461 6.96 2.54 23.91
CA LYS A 461 7.66 1.29 23.63
C LYS A 461 8.98 1.16 24.41
N ALA A 462 8.89 0.59 25.62
CA ALA A 462 9.67 -0.64 25.81
C ALA A 462 9.37 -1.55 24.60
N LYS A 463 10.37 -2.24 24.03
CA LYS A 463 10.16 -3.11 22.86
C LYS A 463 8.82 -3.83 23.01
N LYS A 464 7.94 -3.78 21.98
CA LYS A 464 6.63 -4.41 22.07
C LYS A 464 6.83 -5.88 22.36
N GLN A 465 6.33 -6.32 23.50
CA GLN A 465 6.55 -7.65 24.01
C GLN A 465 5.49 -8.56 23.40
N VAL A 466 5.93 -9.50 22.55
CA VAL A 466 5.06 -10.49 21.91
C VAL A 466 5.36 -11.86 22.49
N LEU A 467 4.34 -12.51 23.02
CA LEU A 467 4.41 -13.90 23.47
C LEU A 467 3.85 -14.82 22.39
N VAL A 468 4.67 -15.72 21.86
CA VAL A 468 4.24 -16.77 20.92
C VAL A 468 4.13 -18.09 21.68
N LEU A 469 2.92 -18.66 21.71
CA LEU A 469 2.64 -19.95 22.31
C LEU A 469 2.67 -21.05 21.24
N GLY A 470 3.67 -21.93 21.32
CA GLY A 470 3.93 -23.01 20.37
C GLY A 470 5.20 -22.79 19.56
N SER A 471 5.83 -23.90 19.14
CA SER A 471 7.07 -23.93 18.34
C SER A 471 6.96 -24.80 17.08
N GLY A 472 5.73 -25.07 16.65
CA GLY A 472 5.42 -26.00 15.56
C GLY A 472 5.74 -25.46 14.16
N TYR A 473 5.31 -26.19 13.14
CA TYR A 473 5.68 -25.99 11.73
C TYR A 473 5.43 -24.59 11.16
N VAL A 474 4.42 -23.87 11.63
CA VAL A 474 4.01 -22.56 11.09
C VAL A 474 4.64 -21.35 11.79
N VAL A 475 5.30 -21.59 12.92
CA VAL A 475 5.90 -20.55 13.76
C VAL A 475 7.17 -19.92 13.15
N PRO A 476 8.05 -20.65 12.44
CA PRO A 476 9.27 -20.07 11.87
C PRO A 476 9.03 -18.86 10.95
N SER A 477 8.10 -18.90 10.00
CA SER A 477 7.84 -17.75 9.11
C SER A 477 7.19 -16.57 9.84
N LEU A 478 6.39 -16.85 10.89
CA LEU A 478 5.84 -15.80 11.74
C LEU A 478 6.95 -15.06 12.49
N ILE A 479 7.88 -15.80 13.08
CA ILE A 479 9.02 -15.23 13.81
C ILE A 479 9.92 -14.47 12.85
N GLU A 480 10.25 -15.06 11.70
CA GLU A 480 11.10 -14.43 10.69
C GLU A 480 10.55 -13.05 10.31
N TYR A 481 9.27 -12.95 9.97
CA TYR A 481 8.64 -11.68 9.61
C TYR A 481 8.64 -10.66 10.76
N LEU A 482 8.23 -11.06 11.97
CA LEU A 482 8.19 -10.14 13.13
C LEU A 482 9.59 -9.68 13.56
N ALA A 483 10.60 -10.55 13.44
CA ALA A 483 11.97 -10.26 13.84
C ALA A 483 12.68 -9.26 12.90
N ARG A 484 12.10 -8.95 11.72
CA ARG A 484 12.59 -7.89 10.84
C ARG A 484 12.43 -6.49 11.47
N ASP A 485 11.53 -6.35 12.44
CA ASP A 485 11.29 -5.11 13.18
C ASP A 485 12.01 -5.13 14.53
N SER A 486 13.04 -4.30 14.70
CA SER A 486 13.86 -4.24 15.92
C SER A 486 13.08 -3.79 17.16
N GLU A 487 11.91 -3.18 16.98
CA GLU A 487 11.04 -2.68 18.03
C GLU A 487 10.15 -3.77 18.64
N ILE A 488 10.15 -4.98 18.09
CA ILE A 488 9.39 -6.13 18.59
C ILE A 488 10.33 -7.08 19.33
N ALA A 489 10.03 -7.36 20.60
CA ALA A 489 10.70 -8.40 21.38
C ALA A 489 9.82 -9.66 21.41
N ILE A 490 10.34 -10.76 20.88
CA ILE A 490 9.59 -12.00 20.73
C ILE A 490 10.05 -12.99 21.80
N THR A 491 9.09 -13.49 22.60
CA THR A 491 9.30 -14.63 23.50
C THR A 491 8.50 -15.82 23.00
N VAL A 492 9.15 -16.96 22.77
CA VAL A 492 8.50 -18.20 22.34
C VAL A 492 8.47 -19.19 23.49
N ILE A 493 7.28 -19.70 23.79
CA ILE A 493 7.05 -20.71 24.83
C ILE A 493 6.56 -22.01 24.19
N SER A 494 7.17 -23.12 24.59
CA SER A 494 6.77 -24.47 24.18
C SER A 494 7.23 -25.52 25.18
N ASN A 495 6.57 -26.68 25.20
CA ASN A 495 7.03 -27.85 25.94
C ASN A 495 8.13 -28.65 25.19
N SER A 496 8.36 -28.34 23.91
CA SER A 496 9.36 -29.01 23.07
C SER A 496 10.72 -28.28 23.10
N LYS A 497 11.66 -28.78 23.92
CA LYS A 497 13.02 -28.22 24.02
C LYS A 497 13.78 -28.28 22.69
N SER A 498 13.61 -29.34 21.90
CA SER A 498 14.30 -29.52 20.62
C SER A 498 13.84 -28.49 19.59
N GLU A 499 12.55 -28.21 19.52
CA GLU A 499 12.00 -27.18 18.62
C GLU A 499 12.43 -25.77 19.04
N LEU A 500 12.41 -25.47 20.35
CA LEU A 500 12.91 -24.18 20.86
C LEU A 500 14.40 -23.98 20.53
N ASN A 501 15.23 -25.00 20.70
CA ASN A 501 16.64 -24.95 20.33
C ASN A 501 16.83 -24.70 18.83
N SER A 502 16.00 -25.33 17.98
CA SER A 502 16.03 -25.10 16.54
C SER A 502 15.67 -23.64 16.18
N LEU A 503 14.68 -23.06 16.86
CA LEU A 503 14.27 -21.67 16.67
C LEU A 503 15.38 -20.71 17.12
N SER A 504 15.96 -20.88 18.31
CA SER A 504 17.05 -20.03 18.82
C SER A 504 18.34 -20.13 18.00
N ASN A 505 18.56 -21.25 17.32
CA ASN A 505 19.66 -21.39 16.37
C ASN A 505 19.42 -20.59 15.09
N SER A 506 18.17 -20.56 14.62
CA SER A 506 17.76 -19.88 13.38
C SER A 506 17.56 -18.38 13.56
N PHE A 507 17.08 -17.95 14.73
CA PHE A 507 16.75 -16.56 15.05
C PHE A 507 17.46 -16.13 16.34
N LYS A 508 18.50 -15.30 16.22
CA LYS A 508 19.31 -14.88 17.39
C LYS A 508 18.66 -13.80 18.25
N SER A 509 17.64 -13.11 17.73
CA SER A 509 16.97 -11.98 18.37
C SER A 509 15.78 -12.37 19.26
N ILE A 510 15.43 -13.66 19.36
CA ILE A 510 14.28 -14.13 20.15
C ILE A 510 14.69 -14.68 21.52
N HIS A 511 13.74 -14.64 22.46
CA HIS A 511 13.83 -15.36 23.72
C HIS A 511 13.02 -16.64 23.65
N THR A 512 13.55 -17.75 24.18
CA THR A 512 12.83 -19.02 24.24
C THR A 512 12.75 -19.52 25.67
N LYS A 513 11.58 -20.01 26.09
CA LYS A 513 11.39 -20.61 27.41
C LYS A 513 10.65 -21.95 27.30
N ALA A 514 11.26 -23.01 27.83
CA ALA A 514 10.62 -24.31 27.93
C ALA A 514 9.58 -24.28 29.05
N PHE A 515 8.29 -24.34 28.69
CA PHE A 515 7.19 -24.24 29.64
C PHE A 515 5.93 -24.88 29.05
N ASP A 516 5.23 -25.66 29.86
CA ASP A 516 3.99 -26.33 29.47
C ASP A 516 2.78 -25.55 29.98
N VAL A 517 2.25 -24.70 29.11
CA VAL A 517 1.10 -23.83 29.40
C VAL A 517 -0.18 -24.59 29.73
N LEU A 518 -0.28 -25.87 29.35
CA LEU A 518 -1.48 -26.67 29.58
C LEU A 518 -1.49 -27.28 30.98
N ASN A 519 -0.31 -27.63 31.48
CA ASN A 519 -0.14 -28.15 32.83
C ASN A 519 0.03 -27.04 33.88
N ASP A 520 0.44 -25.83 33.48
CA ASP A 520 0.62 -24.68 34.37
C ASP A 520 -0.01 -23.40 33.78
N VAL A 521 -1.34 -23.34 33.83
CA VAL A 521 -2.11 -22.15 33.42
C VAL A 521 -1.86 -20.98 34.38
N ALA A 522 -1.59 -21.25 35.66
CA ALA A 522 -1.31 -20.22 36.65
C ALA A 522 -0.03 -19.44 36.30
N GLY A 523 1.04 -20.14 35.91
CA GLY A 523 2.26 -19.51 35.42
C GLY A 523 2.06 -18.72 34.13
N LEU A 524 1.22 -19.20 33.19
CA LEU A 524 0.86 -18.39 32.01
C LEU A 524 0.13 -17.11 32.41
N ASN A 525 -0.78 -17.19 33.38
CA ASN A 525 -1.53 -16.04 33.89
C ASN A 525 -0.62 -15.02 34.58
N GLU A 526 0.41 -15.46 35.31
CA GLU A 526 1.41 -14.58 35.93
C GLU A 526 2.29 -13.87 34.88
N MET A 527 2.64 -14.55 33.80
CA MET A 527 3.51 -13.99 32.75
C MET A 527 2.79 -13.05 31.78
N ALA A 528 1.52 -13.32 31.46
CA ALA A 528 0.77 -12.62 30.43
C ALA A 528 0.80 -11.08 30.53
N PRO A 529 0.66 -10.44 31.72
CA PRO A 529 0.70 -8.97 31.85
C PRO A 529 1.99 -8.30 31.35
N SER A 530 3.08 -9.05 31.19
CA SER A 530 4.35 -8.52 30.68
C SER A 530 4.37 -8.35 29.14
N PHE A 531 3.30 -8.77 28.45
CA PHE A 531 3.22 -8.78 26.99
C PHE A 531 2.13 -7.84 26.46
N ASP A 532 2.37 -7.22 25.31
CA ASP A 532 1.37 -6.40 24.59
C ASP A 532 0.41 -7.28 23.75
N LEU A 533 0.89 -8.44 23.30
CA LEU A 533 0.16 -9.37 22.43
C LEU A 533 0.56 -10.83 22.71
N VAL A 534 -0.44 -11.71 22.85
CA VAL A 534 -0.27 -13.16 22.89
C VAL A 534 -0.73 -13.78 21.57
N ILE A 535 0.19 -14.43 20.87
CA ILE A 535 -0.08 -15.18 19.63
C ILE A 535 -0.18 -16.67 19.97
N SER A 536 -1.39 -17.25 19.86
CA SER A 536 -1.62 -18.67 20.11
C SER A 536 -1.53 -19.49 18.83
N MET A 537 -0.44 -20.24 18.69
CA MET A 537 -0.20 -21.26 17.66
C MET A 537 -0.31 -22.68 18.22
N LEU A 538 -1.05 -22.84 19.32
CA LEU A 538 -1.38 -24.12 19.95
C LEU A 538 -2.51 -24.85 19.19
N PRO A 539 -2.74 -26.14 19.48
CA PRO A 539 -3.96 -26.81 19.04
C PRO A 539 -5.22 -26.06 19.47
N TRP A 540 -6.16 -25.89 18.54
CA TRP A 540 -7.33 -25.01 18.68
C TRP A 540 -8.19 -25.25 19.93
N LYS A 541 -8.22 -26.48 20.45
CA LYS A 541 -8.96 -26.85 21.67
C LYS A 541 -8.48 -26.10 22.92
N TYR A 542 -7.27 -25.55 22.91
CA TYR A 542 -6.69 -24.82 24.03
C TYR A 542 -6.86 -23.30 23.94
N HIS A 543 -7.35 -22.78 22.81
CA HIS A 543 -7.54 -21.34 22.64
C HIS A 543 -8.50 -20.71 23.66
N PRO A 544 -9.60 -21.37 24.11
CA PRO A 544 -10.44 -20.81 25.18
C PRO A 544 -9.67 -20.56 26.49
N VAL A 545 -8.74 -21.44 26.86
CA VAL A 545 -7.91 -21.29 28.06
C VAL A 545 -6.99 -20.08 27.92
N VAL A 546 -6.35 -19.91 26.76
CA VAL A 546 -5.50 -18.74 26.47
C VAL A 546 -6.33 -17.45 26.42
N ALA A 547 -7.54 -17.50 25.86
CA ALA A 547 -8.47 -16.39 25.80
C ALA A 547 -8.86 -15.91 27.21
N ASP A 548 -9.17 -16.82 28.13
CA ASP A 548 -9.47 -16.48 29.52
C ASP A 548 -8.28 -15.75 30.19
N VAL A 549 -7.05 -16.25 29.99
CA VAL A 549 -5.85 -15.57 30.50
C VAL A 549 -5.71 -14.17 29.90
N CYS A 550 -5.90 -14.02 28.58
CA CYS A 550 -5.80 -12.72 27.92
C CYS A 550 -6.84 -11.72 28.42
N ILE A 551 -8.10 -12.16 28.59
CA ILE A 551 -9.21 -11.36 29.14
C ILE A 551 -8.89 -10.92 30.56
N ASN A 552 -8.49 -11.84 31.43
CA ASN A 552 -8.22 -11.55 32.85
C ASN A 552 -7.09 -10.54 33.04
N ASN A 553 -6.09 -10.56 32.15
CA ASN A 553 -4.92 -9.69 32.22
C ASN A 553 -5.00 -8.48 31.28
N LYS A 554 -6.10 -8.33 30.52
CA LYS A 554 -6.30 -7.26 29.53
C LYS A 554 -5.17 -7.19 28.49
N VAL A 555 -4.78 -8.35 27.96
CA VAL A 555 -3.76 -8.48 26.90
C VAL A 555 -4.42 -8.88 25.59
N ASN A 556 -3.98 -8.32 24.47
CA ASN A 556 -4.53 -8.68 23.16
C ASN A 556 -4.17 -10.12 22.77
N MET A 557 -5.00 -10.73 21.93
CA MET A 557 -4.81 -12.11 21.45
C MET A 557 -4.81 -12.17 19.92
N LEU A 558 -4.01 -13.05 19.35
CA LEU A 558 -4.09 -13.44 17.94
C LEU A 558 -4.02 -14.95 17.76
N THR A 559 -4.77 -15.51 16.82
CA THR A 559 -4.62 -16.90 16.39
C THR A 559 -4.97 -17.12 14.91
N ALA A 560 -4.29 -18.06 14.27
CA ALA A 560 -4.58 -18.51 12.90
C ALA A 560 -5.66 -19.61 12.83
N SER A 561 -6.45 -19.78 13.89
CA SER A 561 -7.47 -20.84 14.01
C SER A 561 -8.90 -20.30 13.89
N TYR A 562 -9.82 -21.22 13.56
CA TYR A 562 -11.26 -20.99 13.58
C TYR A 562 -11.76 -20.49 14.94
N ARG A 563 -12.74 -19.59 14.91
CA ARG A 563 -13.48 -19.15 16.10
C ARG A 563 -14.51 -20.21 16.52
N THR A 564 -14.13 -21.05 17.48
CA THR A 564 -14.98 -22.11 18.04
C THR A 564 -16.26 -21.55 18.70
N PRO A 565 -17.31 -22.38 18.89
CA PRO A 565 -18.50 -21.95 19.63
C PRO A 565 -18.20 -21.36 21.00
N GLN A 566 -17.28 -21.97 21.76
CA GLN A 566 -16.85 -21.46 23.07
C GLN A 566 -16.23 -20.06 22.95
N LEU A 567 -15.35 -19.83 21.96
CA LEU A 567 -14.77 -18.51 21.74
C LEU A 567 -15.82 -17.47 21.33
N ARG A 568 -16.87 -17.87 20.59
CA ARG A 568 -17.98 -16.95 20.25
C ARG A 568 -18.74 -16.47 21.48
N GLU A 569 -18.97 -17.37 22.44
CA GLU A 569 -19.63 -17.03 23.71
C GLU A 569 -18.79 -16.07 24.57
N MET A 570 -17.47 -16.04 24.35
CA MET A 570 -16.55 -15.13 25.03
C MET A 570 -16.46 -13.73 24.39
N ALA A 571 -17.17 -13.46 23.29
CA ALA A 571 -17.02 -12.21 22.52
C ALA A 571 -17.26 -10.94 23.37
N SER A 572 -18.34 -10.90 24.17
CA SER A 572 -18.64 -9.75 25.02
C SER A 572 -17.56 -9.51 26.08
N ARG A 573 -16.95 -10.58 26.60
CA ARG A 573 -15.88 -10.49 27.59
C ARG A 573 -14.62 -9.83 27.03
N PHE A 574 -14.30 -10.04 25.76
CA PHE A 574 -13.20 -9.32 25.08
C PHE A 574 -13.51 -7.83 24.93
N GLU A 575 -14.75 -7.49 24.57
CA GLU A 575 -15.20 -6.09 24.44
C GLU A 575 -15.17 -5.36 25.79
N GLU A 576 -15.73 -5.98 26.84
CA GLU A 576 -15.73 -5.45 28.22
C GLU A 576 -14.31 -5.27 28.76
N ALA A 577 -13.39 -6.16 28.42
CA ALA A 577 -11.98 -6.05 28.79
C ALA A 577 -11.22 -4.98 27.98
N GLY A 578 -11.81 -4.44 26.90
CA GLY A 578 -11.21 -3.40 26.07
C GLY A 578 -10.07 -3.89 25.16
N ILE A 579 -10.00 -5.19 24.91
CA ILE A 579 -8.92 -5.84 24.14
C ILE A 579 -9.42 -6.37 22.80
N THR A 580 -8.48 -6.69 21.91
CA THR A 580 -8.76 -7.24 20.59
C THR A 580 -8.27 -8.69 20.53
N ALA A 581 -9.12 -9.59 20.02
CA ALA A 581 -8.77 -10.95 19.68
C ALA A 581 -8.91 -11.18 18.18
N PHE A 582 -7.79 -11.14 17.44
CA PHE A 582 -7.79 -11.35 16.00
C PHE A 582 -7.72 -12.85 15.69
N MET A 583 -8.75 -13.39 15.07
CA MET A 583 -8.87 -14.82 14.76
C MET A 583 -8.95 -15.05 13.25
N GLU A 584 -8.84 -16.31 12.84
CA GLU A 584 -9.03 -16.72 11.44
C GLU A 584 -8.08 -15.98 10.47
N ILE A 585 -6.81 -15.83 10.85
CA ILE A 585 -5.78 -15.13 10.06
C ILE A 585 -4.55 -15.99 9.76
N GLY A 586 -4.77 -17.12 9.08
CA GLY A 586 -3.72 -17.97 8.51
C GLY A 586 -3.92 -18.17 7.01
N LEU A 587 -3.95 -19.42 6.57
CA LEU A 587 -4.23 -19.82 5.18
C LEU A 587 -5.74 -20.06 4.96
N ASP A 588 -6.28 -21.03 5.69
CA ASP A 588 -7.65 -21.53 5.61
C ASP A 588 -8.03 -22.04 7.03
N PRO A 589 -8.47 -21.15 7.93
CA PRO A 589 -9.04 -19.83 7.65
C PRO A 589 -8.01 -18.68 7.69
N GLY A 590 -8.15 -17.72 6.79
CA GLY A 590 -7.28 -16.55 6.63
C GLY A 590 -7.28 -16.02 5.21
N ILE A 591 -6.24 -16.33 4.42
CA ILE A 591 -6.12 -15.88 3.02
C ILE A 591 -7.37 -16.21 2.20
N ASP A 592 -8.03 -17.35 2.47
CA ASP A 592 -9.30 -17.70 1.83
C ASP A 592 -10.38 -16.62 2.04
N HIS A 593 -10.50 -16.08 3.25
CA HIS A 593 -11.41 -14.96 3.58
C HIS A 593 -11.03 -13.71 2.81
N LEU A 594 -9.75 -13.36 2.83
CA LEU A 594 -9.26 -12.13 2.21
C LEU A 594 -9.61 -12.08 0.72
N LEU A 595 -9.28 -13.16 0.00
CA LEU A 595 -9.53 -13.28 -1.43
C LEU A 595 -11.02 -13.40 -1.75
N ALA A 596 -11.80 -14.09 -0.90
CA ALA A 596 -13.24 -14.20 -1.10
C ALA A 596 -13.93 -12.84 -0.93
N MET A 597 -13.62 -12.11 0.14
CA MET A 597 -14.24 -10.82 0.42
C MET A 597 -13.84 -9.75 -0.60
N GLU A 598 -12.58 -9.72 -1.05
CA GLU A 598 -12.15 -8.82 -2.13
C GLU A 598 -12.98 -9.05 -3.41
N LEU A 599 -13.14 -10.31 -3.82
CA LEU A 599 -13.93 -10.69 -4.98
C LEU A 599 -15.43 -10.36 -4.80
N PHE A 600 -16.01 -10.65 -3.64
CA PHE A 600 -17.43 -10.41 -3.40
C PHE A 600 -17.75 -8.92 -3.35
N ASP A 601 -16.88 -8.12 -2.73
CA ASP A 601 -17.01 -6.67 -2.71
C ASP A 601 -16.92 -6.09 -4.13
N GLU A 602 -15.99 -6.56 -4.98
CA GLU A 602 -15.92 -6.15 -6.38
C GLU A 602 -17.22 -6.48 -7.15
N ILE A 603 -17.73 -7.70 -6.99
CA ILE A 603 -18.96 -8.14 -7.66
C ILE A 603 -20.16 -7.29 -7.22
N LYS A 604 -20.31 -7.09 -5.90
CA LYS A 604 -21.41 -6.31 -5.31
C LYS A 604 -21.33 -4.83 -5.70
N ASP A 605 -20.14 -4.24 -5.72
CA ASP A 605 -19.92 -2.84 -6.12
C ASP A 605 -20.35 -2.59 -7.59
N ARG A 606 -20.26 -3.63 -8.44
CA ARG A 606 -20.72 -3.62 -9.84
C ARG A 606 -22.18 -4.06 -10.03
N GLY A 607 -22.92 -4.31 -8.95
CA GLY A 607 -24.31 -4.74 -8.97
C GLY A 607 -24.53 -6.21 -9.37
N GLY A 608 -23.49 -7.03 -9.37
CA GLY A 608 -23.60 -8.46 -9.65
C GLY A 608 -24.19 -9.25 -8.47
N ILE A 609 -24.90 -10.33 -8.79
CA ILE A 609 -25.48 -11.27 -7.83
C ILE A 609 -24.67 -12.56 -7.87
N ILE A 610 -24.23 -13.04 -6.71
CA ILE A 610 -23.47 -14.29 -6.60
C ILE A 610 -24.44 -15.47 -6.54
N GLU A 611 -24.42 -16.33 -7.55
CA GLU A 611 -25.30 -17.52 -7.68
C GLU A 611 -24.65 -18.80 -7.15
N ALA A 612 -23.33 -18.89 -7.16
CA ALA A 612 -22.60 -19.99 -6.57
C ALA A 612 -21.21 -19.56 -6.10
N TYR A 613 -20.78 -20.07 -4.95
CA TYR A 613 -19.42 -19.90 -4.44
C TYR A 613 -18.84 -21.24 -4.00
N HIS A 614 -17.71 -21.59 -4.58
CA HIS A 614 -16.91 -22.75 -4.21
C HIS A 614 -15.51 -22.31 -3.81
N SER A 615 -15.01 -22.81 -2.68
CA SER A 615 -13.66 -22.54 -2.19
C SER A 615 -12.96 -23.84 -1.87
N TYR A 616 -11.78 -24.04 -2.44
CA TYR A 616 -11.01 -25.26 -2.28
C TYR A 616 -9.56 -24.95 -1.97
N THR A 617 -9.03 -25.51 -0.89
CA THR A 617 -7.64 -25.31 -0.45
C THR A 617 -6.94 -26.64 -0.18
N GLY A 618 -5.67 -26.75 -0.54
CA GLY A 618 -4.83 -27.89 -0.20
C GLY A 618 -3.40 -27.46 0.12
N GLY A 619 -2.89 -27.92 1.26
CA GLY A 619 -1.45 -27.98 1.51
C GLY A 619 -0.95 -29.39 1.23
N ILE A 620 -0.21 -29.56 0.15
CA ILE A 620 0.18 -30.86 -0.42
C ILE A 620 1.66 -30.81 -0.83
N PRO A 621 2.34 -31.95 -1.03
CA PRO A 621 3.68 -31.93 -1.60
C PRO A 621 3.65 -31.33 -3.01
N ALA A 622 4.75 -30.68 -3.42
CA ALA A 622 4.94 -30.38 -4.83
C ALA A 622 4.86 -31.68 -5.66
N PRO A 623 4.39 -31.63 -6.92
CA PRO A 623 4.12 -32.84 -7.71
C PRO A 623 5.30 -33.82 -7.78
N GLU A 624 6.52 -33.30 -7.88
CA GLU A 624 7.76 -34.09 -7.89
C GLU A 624 8.08 -34.80 -6.56
N ASN A 625 7.40 -34.45 -5.47
CA ASN A 625 7.61 -35.01 -4.13
C ASN A 625 6.37 -35.77 -3.61
N SER A 626 5.37 -36.03 -4.46
CA SER A 626 4.14 -36.72 -4.09
C SER A 626 4.19 -38.25 -4.26
N ASP A 627 5.34 -38.83 -4.60
CA ASP A 627 5.47 -40.28 -4.83
C ASP A 627 5.53 -41.07 -3.52
N ASN A 628 4.36 -41.30 -2.93
CA ASN A 628 4.14 -42.20 -1.80
C ASN A 628 2.68 -42.69 -1.79
N ALA A 629 2.39 -43.71 -1.00
CA ALA A 629 1.06 -44.34 -0.94
C ALA A 629 -0.11 -43.36 -0.67
N LEU A 630 0.10 -42.29 0.11
CA LEU A 630 -0.93 -41.29 0.37
C LEU A 630 -0.91 -40.13 -0.63
N ARG A 631 0.13 -40.03 -1.46
CA ARG A 631 0.48 -38.82 -2.22
C ARG A 631 0.48 -37.56 -1.33
N TYR A 632 0.92 -37.71 -0.08
CA TYR A 632 0.84 -36.66 0.93
C TYR A 632 2.07 -36.66 1.83
N LYS A 633 2.45 -35.49 2.33
CA LYS A 633 3.52 -35.29 3.30
C LYS A 633 3.11 -34.24 4.33
N PHE A 634 3.55 -34.40 5.57
CA PHE A 634 3.14 -33.54 6.68
C PHE A 634 3.96 -32.25 6.72
N SER A 635 3.33 -31.13 6.33
CA SER A 635 3.86 -29.76 6.55
C SER A 635 3.24 -29.07 7.78
N TRP A 636 2.42 -29.81 8.54
CA TRP A 636 1.79 -29.41 9.80
C TRP A 636 1.49 -30.67 10.63
N SER A 637 0.89 -30.52 11.82
CA SER A 637 0.66 -31.62 12.77
C SER A 637 0.05 -32.88 12.11
N PRO A 638 0.73 -34.05 12.13
CA PRO A 638 0.24 -35.28 11.50
C PRO A 638 -1.10 -35.78 12.04
N GLU A 639 -1.24 -35.81 13.37
CA GLU A 639 -2.48 -36.21 14.04
C GLU A 639 -3.64 -35.28 13.65
N ALA A 640 -3.40 -33.97 13.68
CA ALA A 640 -4.41 -33.00 13.29
C ALA A 640 -4.80 -33.15 11.80
N ALA A 641 -3.82 -33.39 10.92
CA ALA A 641 -4.05 -33.63 9.49
C ALA A 641 -4.94 -34.85 9.24
N LEU A 642 -4.62 -35.98 9.88
CA LEU A 642 -5.39 -37.21 9.74
C LEU A 642 -6.77 -37.10 10.39
N SER A 643 -6.91 -36.39 11.51
CA SER A 643 -8.20 -36.20 12.19
C SER A 643 -9.24 -35.49 11.31
N THR A 644 -8.82 -34.66 10.35
CA THR A 644 -9.75 -33.94 9.46
C THR A 644 -10.61 -34.87 8.60
N VAL A 645 -10.12 -36.07 8.33
CA VAL A 645 -10.81 -37.13 7.57
C VAL A 645 -12.08 -37.60 8.28
N LEU A 646 -12.11 -37.52 9.62
CA LEU A 646 -13.22 -37.98 10.45
C LEU A 646 -14.31 -36.92 10.65
N ASN A 647 -14.09 -35.68 10.20
CA ASN A 647 -15.08 -34.63 10.31
C ASN A 647 -16.32 -34.93 9.44
N GLY A 648 -17.47 -34.42 9.88
CA GLY A 648 -18.64 -34.27 9.00
C GLY A 648 -18.52 -33.00 8.14
N ALA A 649 -19.46 -32.84 7.20
CA ALA A 649 -19.56 -31.61 6.42
C ALA A 649 -21.02 -31.19 6.21
N LYS A 650 -21.25 -29.88 6.17
CA LYS A 650 -22.56 -29.28 5.89
C LYS A 650 -22.37 -28.11 4.93
N TYR A 651 -23.12 -28.07 3.83
CA TYR A 651 -22.97 -27.04 2.80
C TYR A 651 -24.26 -26.83 2.01
N LEU A 652 -24.37 -25.70 1.32
CA LEU A 652 -25.52 -25.38 0.48
C LEU A 652 -25.21 -25.70 -0.97
N LYS A 653 -26.11 -26.39 -1.66
CA LYS A 653 -25.99 -26.68 -3.09
C LYS A 653 -27.35 -26.60 -3.76
N ASN A 654 -27.47 -25.71 -4.75
CA ASN A 654 -28.70 -25.48 -5.51
C ASN A 654 -29.93 -25.25 -4.61
N GLY A 655 -29.77 -24.49 -3.52
CA GLY A 655 -30.82 -24.20 -2.54
C GLY A 655 -31.09 -25.32 -1.52
N HIS A 656 -30.41 -26.46 -1.61
CA HIS A 656 -30.58 -27.59 -0.69
C HIS A 656 -29.39 -27.72 0.26
N ILE A 657 -29.71 -27.90 1.55
CA ILE A 657 -28.71 -28.20 2.57
C ILE A 657 -28.27 -29.66 2.40
N MET A 658 -26.98 -29.83 2.15
CA MET A 658 -26.32 -31.13 2.07
C MET A 658 -25.59 -31.39 3.39
N GLU A 659 -25.78 -32.57 3.98
CA GLU A 659 -25.12 -32.96 5.22
C GLU A 659 -24.46 -34.33 5.06
N ILE A 660 -23.20 -34.42 5.50
CA ILE A 660 -22.39 -35.63 5.49
C ILE A 660 -21.98 -35.92 6.94
N PRO A 661 -22.32 -37.10 7.49
CA PRO A 661 -22.03 -37.42 8.87
C PRO A 661 -20.51 -37.55 9.11
N ALA A 662 -20.11 -37.36 10.37
CA ALA A 662 -18.75 -37.63 10.84
C ALA A 662 -18.42 -39.13 10.80
N GLY A 663 -17.15 -39.49 11.05
CA GLY A 663 -16.69 -40.89 11.07
C GLY A 663 -16.20 -41.41 9.72
N GLY A 664 -15.79 -40.52 8.82
CA GLY A 664 -15.11 -40.89 7.57
C GLY A 664 -16.00 -40.99 6.34
N ALA A 665 -17.32 -40.80 6.46
CA ALA A 665 -18.24 -40.74 5.32
C ALA A 665 -17.85 -39.64 4.30
N LEU A 666 -17.15 -38.60 4.78
CA LEU A 666 -16.61 -37.52 3.98
C LEU A 666 -15.74 -37.98 2.81
N MET A 667 -14.93 -39.01 3.00
CA MET A 667 -14.02 -39.50 1.96
C MET A 667 -14.76 -40.14 0.78
N LYS A 668 -15.99 -40.64 0.99
CA LYS A 668 -16.85 -41.18 -0.07
C LYS A 668 -17.46 -40.08 -0.94
N ALA A 669 -17.51 -38.85 -0.44
CA ALA A 669 -18.03 -37.70 -1.15
C ALA A 669 -16.97 -36.99 -2.01
N SER A 670 -15.78 -37.59 -2.16
CA SER A 670 -14.71 -37.01 -2.96
C SER A 670 -15.08 -36.92 -4.44
N LYS A 671 -14.53 -35.91 -5.12
CA LYS A 671 -14.74 -35.66 -6.55
C LYS A 671 -13.44 -35.25 -7.21
N LYS A 672 -13.23 -35.71 -8.44
CA LYS A 672 -12.15 -35.22 -9.28
C LYS A 672 -12.29 -33.70 -9.52
N MET A 673 -11.16 -33.01 -9.55
CA MET A 673 -11.08 -31.56 -9.70
C MET A 673 -10.15 -31.16 -10.84
N ASP A 674 -10.70 -30.46 -11.82
CA ASP A 674 -9.96 -30.01 -13.01
C ASP A 674 -9.69 -28.48 -13.01
N VAL A 675 -9.72 -27.86 -11.83
CA VAL A 675 -9.57 -26.39 -11.67
C VAL A 675 -8.14 -25.88 -11.92
N TYR A 676 -7.17 -26.80 -11.95
CA TYR A 676 -5.79 -26.52 -12.36
C TYR A 676 -5.34 -27.52 -13.44
N PRO A 677 -5.33 -27.12 -14.71
CA PRO A 677 -4.76 -27.93 -15.78
C PRO A 677 -3.30 -28.26 -15.45
N GLY A 678 -2.98 -29.55 -15.26
CA GLY A 678 -1.64 -30.01 -14.90
C GLY A 678 -1.52 -30.69 -13.53
N PHE A 679 -2.53 -30.60 -12.66
CA PHE A 679 -2.55 -31.30 -11.38
C PHE A 679 -3.66 -32.34 -11.35
N ASN A 680 -3.35 -33.55 -10.88
CA ASN A 680 -4.34 -34.62 -10.75
C ASN A 680 -5.00 -34.60 -9.35
N LEU A 681 -6.01 -33.75 -9.19
CA LEU A 681 -6.59 -33.43 -7.88
C LEU A 681 -7.95 -34.07 -7.66
N GLU A 682 -8.24 -34.34 -6.39
CA GLU A 682 -9.56 -34.63 -5.86
C GLU A 682 -9.91 -33.63 -4.74
N SER A 683 -11.21 -33.37 -4.55
CA SER A 683 -11.71 -32.58 -3.44
C SER A 683 -12.78 -33.29 -2.65
N TYR A 684 -12.91 -32.90 -1.39
CA TYR A 684 -14.05 -33.25 -0.53
C TYR A 684 -14.50 -32.02 0.28
N PRO A 685 -15.79 -31.89 0.62
CA PRO A 685 -16.29 -30.77 1.42
C PRO A 685 -15.58 -30.66 2.78
N ASN A 686 -15.57 -29.47 3.39
CA ASN A 686 -14.87 -29.23 4.66
C ASN A 686 -15.78 -28.56 5.69
N ARG A 687 -15.98 -29.21 6.84
CA ARG A 687 -16.73 -28.68 8.00
C ARG A 687 -18.09 -28.08 7.60
N ASP A 688 -18.52 -27.03 8.28
CA ASP A 688 -19.77 -26.34 8.03
C ASP A 688 -19.53 -25.07 7.20
N SER A 689 -19.88 -25.12 5.93
CA SER A 689 -19.83 -23.98 5.00
C SER A 689 -20.95 -22.98 5.24
N MET A 690 -22.04 -23.36 5.91
CA MET A 690 -23.21 -22.48 6.15
C MET A 690 -22.86 -21.29 7.03
N VAL A 691 -21.92 -21.48 7.97
CA VAL A 691 -21.40 -20.40 8.83
C VAL A 691 -20.84 -19.25 7.96
N TYR A 692 -20.19 -19.60 6.84
CA TYR A 692 -19.56 -18.64 5.94
C TYR A 692 -20.54 -17.98 4.98
N ALA A 693 -21.66 -18.63 4.64
CA ALA A 693 -22.73 -17.99 3.88
C ALA A 693 -23.20 -16.71 4.59
N LYS A 694 -23.42 -16.78 5.90
CA LYS A 694 -23.77 -15.61 6.72
C LYS A 694 -22.61 -14.62 6.88
N LEU A 695 -21.40 -15.11 7.18
CA LEU A 695 -20.24 -14.22 7.41
C LEU A 695 -19.87 -13.38 6.18
N TYR A 696 -20.08 -13.91 4.97
CA TYR A 696 -19.76 -13.22 3.72
C TYR A 696 -20.93 -12.43 3.12
N GLY A 697 -22.11 -12.45 3.75
CA GLY A 697 -23.32 -11.85 3.21
C GLY A 697 -23.77 -12.53 1.90
N LEU A 698 -23.85 -13.86 1.92
CA LEU A 698 -24.25 -14.75 0.82
C LEU A 698 -25.50 -15.57 1.21
N GLU A 699 -26.37 -15.05 2.06
CA GLU A 699 -27.56 -15.76 2.56
C GLU A 699 -28.54 -16.13 1.45
N GLU A 700 -28.59 -15.33 0.38
CA GLU A 700 -29.43 -15.57 -0.79
C GLU A 700 -28.73 -16.43 -1.86
N CYS A 701 -27.44 -16.72 -1.70
CA CYS A 701 -26.67 -17.50 -2.67
C CYS A 701 -27.13 -18.98 -2.64
N PRO A 702 -27.60 -19.56 -3.76
CA PRO A 702 -28.06 -20.95 -3.79
C PRO A 702 -26.98 -22.00 -3.53
N THR A 703 -25.69 -21.67 -3.68
CA THR A 703 -24.60 -22.65 -3.52
C THR A 703 -23.42 -22.04 -2.80
N VAL A 704 -23.05 -22.60 -1.65
CA VAL A 704 -21.90 -22.18 -0.84
C VAL A 704 -21.18 -23.44 -0.36
N VAL A 705 -20.01 -23.72 -0.93
CA VAL A 705 -19.23 -24.93 -0.66
C VAL A 705 -17.79 -24.56 -0.34
N ARG A 706 -17.30 -25.01 0.81
CA ARG A 706 -15.86 -25.05 1.11
C ARG A 706 -15.38 -26.49 1.11
N GLY A 707 -14.16 -26.72 0.63
CA GLY A 707 -13.59 -28.05 0.50
C GLY A 707 -12.08 -28.08 0.60
N THR A 708 -11.56 -29.29 0.73
CA THR A 708 -10.13 -29.58 0.79
C THR A 708 -9.66 -30.20 -0.52
N LEU A 709 -8.47 -29.85 -0.99
CA LEU A 709 -7.80 -30.47 -2.14
C LEU A 709 -6.74 -31.48 -1.70
N ARG A 710 -6.68 -32.61 -2.41
CA ARG A 710 -5.66 -33.66 -2.32
C ARG A 710 -5.32 -34.17 -3.71
N TYR A 711 -4.21 -34.89 -3.85
CA TYR A 711 -3.97 -35.67 -5.07
C TYR A 711 -4.91 -36.87 -5.12
N GLU A 712 -5.34 -37.24 -6.33
CA GLU A 712 -6.23 -38.38 -6.56
C GLU A 712 -5.67 -39.66 -5.92
N GLY A 713 -6.53 -40.40 -5.21
CA GLY A 713 -6.18 -41.64 -4.51
C GLY A 713 -6.02 -41.50 -3.00
N TYR A 714 -5.81 -40.29 -2.49
CA TYR A 714 -5.72 -40.02 -1.04
C TYR A 714 -7.00 -40.46 -0.29
N CYS A 715 -8.18 -40.10 -0.80
CA CYS A 715 -9.47 -40.41 -0.19
C CYS A 715 -9.75 -41.93 -0.21
N LYS A 716 -9.31 -42.66 -1.24
CA LYS A 716 -9.40 -44.13 -1.26
C LYS A 716 -8.51 -44.76 -0.20
N MET A 717 -7.27 -44.30 -0.08
CA MET A 717 -6.34 -44.74 0.97
C MET A 717 -6.92 -44.50 2.37
N MET A 718 -7.47 -43.31 2.62
CA MET A 718 -8.10 -42.99 3.90
C MET A 718 -9.31 -43.88 4.21
N GLN A 719 -10.13 -44.20 3.20
CA GLN A 719 -11.24 -45.15 3.37
C GLN A 719 -10.74 -46.54 3.78
N ALA A 720 -9.65 -47.04 3.21
CA ALA A 720 -9.05 -48.30 3.61
C ALA A 720 -8.59 -48.27 5.09
N LEU A 721 -7.86 -47.23 5.50
CA LEU A 721 -7.40 -47.08 6.88
C LEU A 721 -8.57 -46.98 7.89
N ILE A 722 -9.70 -46.37 7.50
CA ILE A 722 -10.94 -46.39 8.29
C ILE A 722 -11.49 -47.81 8.40
N LYS A 723 -11.61 -48.54 7.29
CA LYS A 723 -12.13 -49.94 7.27
C LYS A 723 -11.25 -50.90 8.10
N PHE A 724 -9.95 -50.59 8.24
CA PHE A 724 -8.99 -51.36 9.06
C PHE A 724 -9.02 -51.02 10.55
N GLY A 725 -9.80 -50.01 10.97
CA GLY A 725 -9.90 -49.58 12.36
C GLY A 725 -8.73 -48.70 12.84
N LEU A 726 -7.89 -48.20 11.92
CA LEU A 726 -6.74 -47.35 12.25
C LEU A 726 -7.11 -45.87 12.40
N MET A 727 -8.24 -45.45 11.83
CA MET A 727 -8.73 -44.06 11.88
C MET A 727 -9.85 -43.92 12.91
N ASP A 728 -9.53 -44.18 14.19
CA ASP A 728 -10.44 -44.00 15.32
C ASP A 728 -9.76 -43.14 16.39
N ASN A 729 -10.48 -42.13 16.88
CA ASN A 729 -10.00 -41.20 17.91
C ASN A 729 -10.46 -41.57 19.32
N ASN A 730 -11.21 -42.66 19.47
CA ASN A 730 -11.59 -43.18 20.78
C ASN A 730 -10.40 -43.86 21.46
N SER A 731 -10.35 -43.73 22.79
CA SER A 731 -9.35 -44.42 23.61
C SER A 731 -9.47 -45.93 23.45
N HIS A 732 -8.37 -46.60 23.13
CA HIS A 732 -8.36 -48.03 22.89
C HIS A 732 -7.51 -48.76 23.93
N LYS A 733 -8.06 -49.83 24.53
CA LYS A 733 -7.41 -50.57 25.62
C LYS A 733 -6.01 -51.09 25.25
N LEU A 734 -5.84 -51.59 24.02
CA LEU A 734 -4.54 -52.11 23.55
C LEU A 734 -3.46 -51.03 23.36
N LEU A 735 -3.86 -49.76 23.26
CA LEU A 735 -2.98 -48.65 22.91
C LEU A 735 -2.69 -47.73 24.10
N GLN A 736 -3.04 -48.16 25.31
CA GLN A 736 -2.66 -47.46 26.53
C GLN A 736 -1.19 -47.76 26.88
N PRO A 737 -0.40 -46.79 27.40
CA PRO A 737 1.01 -46.99 27.72
C PRO A 737 1.30 -48.22 28.61
N GLN A 738 0.39 -48.53 29.53
CA GLN A 738 0.46 -49.64 30.48
C GLN A 738 0.06 -51.00 29.93
N SER A 739 -0.49 -51.07 28.71
CA SER A 739 -0.92 -52.34 28.10
C SER A 739 0.28 -53.17 27.62
N PRO A 740 0.13 -54.51 27.48
CA PRO A 740 1.19 -55.36 26.94
C PRO A 740 1.71 -54.90 25.57
N ASP A 741 2.99 -55.11 25.29
CA ASP A 741 3.56 -54.83 23.97
C ASP A 741 2.89 -55.67 22.88
N LEU A 742 2.75 -55.05 21.71
CA LEU A 742 2.25 -55.69 20.50
C LEU A 742 2.95 -55.11 19.28
N THR A 743 3.08 -55.93 18.26
CA THR A 743 3.56 -55.54 16.95
C THR A 743 2.45 -54.92 16.11
N TRP A 744 2.81 -54.19 15.04
CA TRP A 744 1.83 -53.64 14.09
C TRP A 744 0.94 -54.71 13.47
N ARG A 745 1.52 -55.85 13.10
CA ARG A 745 0.77 -57.03 12.63
C ARG A 745 -0.25 -57.52 13.65
N GLU A 746 0.16 -57.70 14.91
CA GLU A 746 -0.75 -58.15 15.97
C GLU A 746 -1.86 -57.13 16.26
N LEU A 747 -1.55 -55.83 16.19
CA LEU A 747 -2.55 -54.77 16.32
C LEU A 747 -3.60 -54.89 15.21
N LEU A 748 -3.17 -55.03 13.95
CA LEU A 748 -4.08 -55.18 12.82
C LEU A 748 -4.93 -56.45 12.92
N CYS A 749 -4.35 -57.59 13.29
CA CYS A 749 -5.12 -58.82 13.53
C CYS A 749 -6.22 -58.59 14.59
N LYS A 750 -5.87 -57.93 15.71
CA LYS A 750 -6.83 -57.64 16.79
C LYS A 750 -7.91 -56.64 16.38
N LEU A 751 -7.57 -55.58 15.64
CA LEU A 751 -8.54 -54.59 15.14
C LEU A 751 -9.49 -55.18 14.08
N ASN A 752 -9.07 -56.24 13.39
CA ASN A 752 -9.82 -56.85 12.29
C ASN A 752 -10.36 -58.25 12.61
N ASN A 753 -10.29 -58.69 13.87
CA ASN A 753 -10.77 -59.99 14.34
C ASN A 753 -10.17 -61.20 13.59
N VAL A 754 -8.91 -61.11 13.15
CA VAL A 754 -8.19 -62.22 12.51
C VAL A 754 -7.52 -63.07 13.60
N SER A 755 -7.89 -64.35 13.67
CA SER A 755 -7.47 -65.25 14.76
C SER A 755 -6.02 -65.70 14.67
N SER A 756 -5.45 -65.74 13.46
CA SER A 756 -4.05 -66.09 13.23
C SER A 756 -3.19 -64.83 13.07
N SER A 757 -1.95 -64.88 13.59
CA SER A 757 -0.95 -63.82 13.40
C SER A 757 -0.09 -64.03 12.15
N ASP A 758 -0.46 -64.99 11.28
CA ASP A 758 0.21 -65.19 10.01
C ASP A 758 -0.15 -64.07 9.02
N LEU A 759 0.88 -63.63 8.27
CA LEU A 759 0.77 -62.50 7.38
C LEU A 759 -0.20 -62.73 6.19
N PRO A 760 -0.24 -63.92 5.55
CA PRO A 760 -1.19 -64.18 4.47
C PRO A 760 -2.65 -64.00 4.89
N SER A 761 -3.07 -64.62 6.00
CA SER A 761 -4.47 -64.55 6.47
C SER A 761 -4.90 -63.12 6.80
N LEU A 762 -4.00 -62.33 7.40
CA LEU A 762 -4.25 -60.90 7.63
C LEU A 762 -4.39 -60.14 6.31
N LYS A 763 -3.50 -60.37 5.34
CA LYS A 763 -3.55 -59.68 4.05
C LYS A 763 -4.83 -60.00 3.29
N ASP A 764 -5.24 -61.25 3.23
CA ASP A 764 -6.48 -61.68 2.56
C ASP A 764 -7.71 -61.01 3.18
N ALA A 765 -7.81 -60.98 4.52
CA ALA A 765 -8.91 -60.31 5.22
C ALA A 765 -8.97 -58.79 4.96
N LEU A 766 -7.82 -58.12 4.90
CA LEU A 766 -7.78 -56.68 4.59
C LEU A 766 -8.03 -56.39 3.11
N TYR A 767 -7.60 -57.28 2.21
CA TYR A 767 -7.83 -57.18 0.76
C TYR A 767 -9.33 -57.28 0.44
N GLU A 768 -10.04 -58.21 1.08
CA GLU A 768 -11.49 -58.33 0.96
C GLU A 768 -12.21 -57.07 1.45
N LYS A 769 -11.76 -56.47 2.57
CA LYS A 769 -12.35 -55.23 3.09
C LYS A 769 -12.27 -54.06 2.13
N ILE A 770 -11.28 -54.02 1.23
CA ILE A 770 -11.16 -52.98 0.21
C ILE A 770 -11.72 -53.42 -1.14
N ASP A 771 -12.62 -54.40 -1.15
CA ASP A 771 -13.34 -54.87 -2.34
C ASP A 771 -12.40 -55.42 -3.43
N GLY A 772 -11.22 -55.91 -3.04
CA GLY A 772 -10.23 -56.50 -3.95
C GLY A 772 -9.51 -55.50 -4.86
N ASP A 773 -9.38 -54.23 -4.46
CA ASP A 773 -8.60 -53.23 -5.21
C ASP A 773 -7.10 -53.52 -5.13
N SER A 774 -6.55 -54.18 -6.16
CA SER A 774 -5.16 -54.64 -6.21
C SER A 774 -4.14 -53.52 -6.19
N ASP A 775 -4.44 -52.38 -6.80
CA ASP A 775 -3.48 -51.27 -6.88
C ASP A 775 -3.46 -50.48 -5.58
N LEU A 776 -4.63 -50.26 -4.96
CA LEU A 776 -4.70 -49.70 -3.62
C LEU A 776 -4.00 -50.60 -2.59
N PHE A 777 -4.14 -51.93 -2.70
CA PHE A 777 -3.48 -52.84 -1.76
C PHE A 777 -1.96 -52.79 -1.84
N LYS A 778 -1.39 -52.72 -3.06
CA LYS A 778 0.07 -52.53 -3.24
C LYS A 778 0.56 -51.26 -2.55
N ASP A 779 -0.16 -50.15 -2.67
CA ASP A 779 0.15 -48.90 -1.98
C ASP A 779 0.07 -49.06 -0.45
N ILE A 780 -0.94 -49.77 0.07
CA ILE A 780 -1.11 -50.03 1.51
C ILE A 780 0.07 -50.85 2.07
N GLU A 781 0.58 -51.81 1.32
CA GLU A 781 1.72 -52.64 1.73
C GLU A 781 2.99 -51.82 2.01
N THR A 782 3.13 -50.63 1.44
CA THR A 782 4.28 -49.75 1.69
C THR A 782 4.19 -48.98 3.00
N LEU A 783 3.05 -48.98 3.71
CA LEU A 783 2.83 -48.17 4.93
C LEU A 783 3.44 -48.77 6.21
N SER A 784 4.23 -49.84 6.11
CA SER A 784 4.85 -50.57 7.24
C SER A 784 3.88 -51.09 8.32
N ILE A 785 2.56 -50.99 8.09
CA ILE A 785 1.51 -51.43 9.03
C ILE A 785 1.45 -52.96 9.19
N PHE A 786 2.08 -53.72 8.28
CA PHE A 786 2.18 -55.19 8.35
C PHE A 786 3.46 -55.70 9.05
N SER A 787 4.30 -54.79 9.53
CA SER A 787 5.59 -55.11 10.13
C SER A 787 5.45 -55.81 11.49
N ASN A 788 6.53 -56.50 11.89
CA ASN A 788 6.68 -57.03 13.24
C ASN A 788 7.33 -56.01 14.19
N GLU A 789 7.38 -54.73 13.82
CA GLU A 789 7.88 -53.68 14.69
C GLU A 789 6.87 -53.43 15.82
N LYS A 790 7.40 -53.12 17.02
CA LYS A 790 6.56 -52.78 18.17
C LYS A 790 5.81 -51.48 17.93
N VAL A 791 4.54 -51.47 18.33
CA VAL A 791 3.69 -50.28 18.27
C VAL A 791 4.10 -49.27 19.33
N ILE A 792 4.31 -48.02 18.93
CA ILE A 792 4.39 -46.88 19.86
C ILE A 792 2.95 -46.48 20.23
N LYS A 793 2.58 -46.73 21.49
CA LYS A 793 1.21 -46.62 22.00
C LYS A 793 0.87 -45.16 22.31
N MET A 794 -0.05 -44.57 21.55
CA MET A 794 -0.45 -43.16 21.68
C MET A 794 -1.86 -42.97 22.26
N GLY A 795 -2.46 -44.01 22.87
CA GLY A 795 -3.78 -43.98 23.49
C GLY A 795 -4.95 -44.27 22.53
N THR A 796 -4.89 -43.77 21.28
CA THR A 796 -5.93 -43.98 20.26
C THR A 796 -5.33 -44.58 18.98
N PRO A 797 -6.11 -45.33 18.16
CA PRO A 797 -5.65 -45.84 16.87
C PRO A 797 -5.13 -44.73 15.95
N LEU A 798 -5.85 -43.60 15.86
CA LEU A 798 -5.49 -42.47 15.01
C LEU A 798 -4.15 -41.85 15.41
N ALA A 799 -3.94 -41.55 16.70
CA ALA A 799 -2.68 -40.99 17.17
C ALA A 799 -1.52 -41.96 16.96
N THR A 800 -1.79 -43.26 17.07
CA THR A 800 -0.79 -44.32 16.90
C THR A 800 -0.36 -44.47 15.43
N ILE A 801 -1.30 -44.48 14.47
CA ILE A 801 -0.95 -44.49 13.04
C ILE A 801 -0.32 -43.17 12.59
N ALA A 802 -0.76 -42.03 13.14
CA ALA A 802 -0.12 -40.74 12.88
C ALA A 802 1.36 -40.75 13.28
N ASN A 803 1.69 -41.34 14.43
CA ASN A 803 3.06 -41.51 14.89
C ASN A 803 3.90 -42.36 13.93
N LEU A 804 3.38 -43.50 13.46
CA LEU A 804 4.05 -44.35 12.48
C LEU A 804 4.37 -43.60 11.19
N LEU A 805 3.39 -42.87 10.65
CA LEU A 805 3.50 -42.18 9.37
C LEU A 805 4.33 -40.88 9.44
N THR A 806 4.60 -40.37 10.64
CA THR A 806 5.28 -39.08 10.83
C THR A 806 6.65 -39.05 10.16
N LYS A 807 7.47 -40.09 10.34
CA LYS A 807 8.83 -40.13 9.79
C LYS A 807 8.83 -40.43 8.27
N PRO A 808 8.14 -41.47 7.76
CA PRO A 808 8.10 -41.76 6.32
C PRO A 808 7.49 -40.65 5.47
N LEU A 809 6.52 -39.91 5.99
CA LEU A 809 5.84 -38.82 5.26
C LEU A 809 6.34 -37.43 5.67
N SER A 810 7.54 -37.35 6.24
CA SER A 810 8.23 -36.08 6.46
C SER A 810 8.90 -35.60 5.18
N TYR A 811 9.05 -34.28 5.02
CA TYR A 811 9.81 -33.71 3.91
C TYR A 811 11.32 -33.88 4.15
N LEU A 812 12.03 -34.33 3.11
CA LEU A 812 13.50 -34.32 3.08
C LEU A 812 14.01 -32.88 2.86
N PRO A 813 15.28 -32.57 3.19
CA PRO A 813 15.79 -31.20 3.17
C PRO A 813 15.70 -30.44 1.83
N TYR A 814 15.63 -31.17 0.71
CA TYR A 814 15.55 -30.60 -0.65
C TYR A 814 14.14 -30.62 -1.24
N GLU A 815 13.18 -31.21 -0.54
CA GLU A 815 11.80 -31.30 -0.99
C GLU A 815 11.02 -30.06 -0.58
N ARG A 816 9.98 -29.75 -1.36
CA ARG A 816 9.13 -28.58 -1.12
C ARG A 816 7.67 -28.99 -1.04
N ASP A 817 6.96 -28.33 -0.14
CA ASP A 817 5.51 -28.36 -0.11
C ASP A 817 4.93 -27.32 -1.09
N MET A 818 3.62 -27.38 -1.26
CA MET A 818 2.85 -26.51 -2.13
C MET A 818 1.50 -26.21 -1.48
N ILE A 819 1.10 -24.95 -1.54
CA ILE A 819 -0.27 -24.52 -1.29
C ILE A 819 -0.96 -24.29 -2.62
N ILE A 820 -2.17 -24.82 -2.73
CA ILE A 820 -3.07 -24.59 -3.85
C ILE A 820 -4.43 -24.15 -3.30
N MET A 821 -4.95 -23.03 -3.80
CA MET A 821 -6.24 -22.48 -3.35
C MET A 821 -6.99 -21.88 -4.53
N SER A 822 -8.24 -22.31 -4.73
CA SER A 822 -9.11 -21.80 -5.77
C SER A 822 -10.48 -21.38 -5.22
N HIS A 823 -10.92 -20.19 -5.63
CA HIS A 823 -12.31 -19.75 -5.49
C HIS A 823 -12.98 -19.75 -6.86
N LEU A 824 -14.13 -20.39 -6.98
CA LEU A 824 -14.97 -20.39 -8.17
C LEU A 824 -16.29 -19.71 -7.81
N THR A 825 -16.59 -18.61 -8.48
CA THR A 825 -17.76 -17.80 -8.20
C THR A 825 -18.57 -17.62 -9.47
N ASP A 826 -19.81 -18.11 -9.50
CA ASP A 826 -20.75 -17.83 -10.58
C ASP A 826 -21.53 -16.56 -10.23
N VAL A 827 -21.55 -15.63 -11.19
CA VAL A 827 -22.10 -14.30 -11.05
C VAL A 827 -23.13 -14.07 -12.14
N MET A 828 -24.27 -13.52 -11.74
CA MET A 828 -25.28 -12.95 -12.63
C MET A 828 -25.17 -11.44 -12.59
N TRP A 829 -24.85 -10.84 -13.74
CA TRP A 829 -24.73 -9.39 -13.88
C TRP A 829 -26.09 -8.72 -14.15
N PRO A 830 -26.22 -7.39 -13.95
CA PRO A 830 -27.45 -6.65 -14.22
C PRO A 830 -27.98 -6.76 -15.66
N ASP A 831 -27.09 -7.01 -16.63
CA ASP A 831 -27.43 -7.23 -18.03
C ASP A 831 -27.86 -8.68 -18.34
N HIS A 832 -28.04 -9.50 -17.29
CA HIS A 832 -28.33 -10.94 -17.35
C HIS A 832 -27.20 -11.80 -17.94
N THR A 833 -26.00 -11.25 -18.14
CA THR A 833 -24.82 -12.04 -18.47
C THR A 833 -24.45 -12.94 -17.28
N LYS A 834 -24.20 -14.22 -17.53
CA LYS A 834 -23.65 -15.14 -16.53
C LYS A 834 -22.15 -15.31 -16.74
N GLU A 835 -21.38 -15.07 -15.69
CA GLU A 835 -19.93 -15.16 -15.70
C GLU A 835 -19.45 -16.06 -14.55
N ARG A 836 -18.45 -16.90 -14.82
CA ARG A 836 -17.68 -17.60 -13.80
C ARG A 836 -16.36 -16.88 -13.58
N LYS A 837 -16.16 -16.34 -12.39
CA LYS A 837 -14.87 -15.83 -11.91
C LYS A 837 -14.10 -16.95 -11.19
N LEU A 838 -12.81 -17.03 -11.48
CA LEU A 838 -11.88 -18.03 -10.94
C LEU A 838 -10.66 -17.32 -10.38
N VAL A 839 -10.54 -17.32 -9.05
CA VAL A 839 -9.37 -16.81 -8.31
C VAL A 839 -8.51 -17.99 -7.89
N ARG A 840 -7.21 -17.96 -8.22
CA ARG A 840 -6.28 -19.07 -7.98
C ARG A 840 -4.98 -18.58 -7.36
N MET A 841 -4.60 -19.20 -6.25
CA MET A 841 -3.29 -19.04 -5.62
C MET A 841 -2.53 -20.36 -5.66
N VAL A 842 -1.26 -20.29 -6.06
CA VAL A 842 -0.30 -21.40 -5.96
C VAL A 842 0.96 -20.84 -5.32
N ALA A 843 1.39 -21.43 -4.21
CA ALA A 843 2.63 -21.06 -3.54
C ALA A 843 3.48 -22.30 -3.30
N TYR A 844 4.74 -22.27 -3.73
CA TYR A 844 5.71 -23.34 -3.49
C TYR A 844 6.62 -22.99 -2.31
N GLY A 845 7.00 -24.02 -1.57
CA GLY A 845 7.99 -23.91 -0.52
C GLY A 845 9.38 -23.66 -1.09
N ASP A 846 10.22 -22.98 -0.31
CA ASP A 846 11.64 -22.79 -0.58
C ASP A 846 12.49 -23.66 0.36
N PRO A 847 13.03 -24.80 -0.11
CA PRO A 847 13.84 -25.68 0.72
C PRO A 847 15.07 -24.99 1.34
N ALA A 848 15.59 -23.93 0.71
CA ALA A 848 16.78 -23.22 1.19
C ALA A 848 16.55 -22.50 2.53
N LEU A 849 15.30 -22.17 2.86
CA LEU A 849 14.91 -21.50 4.09
C LEU A 849 14.48 -22.49 5.20
N GLY A 850 14.65 -23.80 4.97
CA GLY A 850 14.23 -24.84 5.90
C GLY A 850 12.73 -24.75 6.21
N ARG A 851 12.35 -24.93 7.48
CA ARG A 851 10.93 -24.91 7.89
C ARG A 851 10.25 -23.55 7.66
N ALA A 852 11.00 -22.43 7.69
CA ALA A 852 10.44 -21.11 7.39
C ALA A 852 10.14 -20.92 5.90
N GLY A 853 10.72 -21.77 5.05
CA GLY A 853 10.49 -21.77 3.61
C GLY A 853 9.25 -22.52 3.17
N PHE A 854 8.69 -23.42 4.00
CA PHE A 854 7.49 -24.17 3.64
C PHE A 854 6.34 -23.24 3.26
N ALA A 855 5.68 -23.52 2.15
CA ALA A 855 4.52 -22.75 1.70
C ALA A 855 3.42 -22.74 2.76
N MET A 856 3.20 -23.84 3.48
CA MET A 856 2.29 -23.90 4.63
C MET A 856 2.74 -22.97 5.77
N SER A 857 4.04 -22.93 6.09
CA SER A 857 4.56 -22.05 7.14
C SER A 857 4.39 -20.58 6.75
N ARG A 858 4.73 -20.23 5.51
CA ARG A 858 4.61 -18.87 4.97
C ARG A 858 3.17 -18.40 4.91
N THR A 859 2.28 -19.20 4.32
CA THR A 859 0.88 -18.82 4.12
C THR A 859 0.02 -18.88 5.38
N VAL A 860 0.52 -19.44 6.48
CA VAL A 860 -0.14 -19.35 7.80
C VAL A 860 0.54 -18.29 8.68
N GLY A 861 1.86 -18.34 8.77
CA GLY A 861 2.66 -17.50 9.66
C GLY A 861 2.74 -16.03 9.23
N ILE A 862 2.89 -15.75 7.93
CA ILE A 862 3.03 -14.38 7.43
C ILE A 862 1.71 -13.58 7.56
N PRO A 863 0.51 -14.10 7.20
CA PRO A 863 -0.74 -13.38 7.47
C PRO A 863 -0.91 -13.07 8.96
N ALA A 864 -0.63 -14.04 9.83
CA ALA A 864 -0.68 -13.85 11.27
C ALA A 864 0.33 -12.80 11.77
N ALA A 865 1.55 -12.77 11.23
CA ALA A 865 2.57 -11.78 11.57
C ALA A 865 2.20 -10.37 11.08
N ILE A 866 1.63 -10.25 9.88
CA ILE A 866 1.12 -8.99 9.34
C ILE A 866 0.02 -8.44 10.26
N ALA A 867 -0.96 -9.27 10.63
CA ALA A 867 -2.05 -8.86 11.51
C ALA A 867 -1.54 -8.54 12.94
N ALA A 868 -0.57 -9.30 13.46
CA ALA A 868 0.08 -8.99 14.73
C ALA A 868 0.74 -7.60 14.70
N LYS A 869 1.48 -7.28 13.63
CA LYS A 869 2.08 -5.95 13.45
C LYS A 869 1.02 -4.85 13.35
N MET A 870 -0.04 -5.07 12.57
CA MET A 870 -1.17 -4.14 12.47
C MET A 870 -1.83 -3.88 13.84
N MET A 871 -1.96 -4.89 14.69
CA MET A 871 -2.48 -4.71 16.05
C MET A 871 -1.52 -3.89 16.93
N LEU A 872 -0.21 -4.21 16.88
CA LEU A 872 0.82 -3.52 17.67
C LEU A 872 1.04 -2.06 17.26
N ASP A 873 0.80 -1.75 15.99
CA ASP A 873 0.94 -0.41 15.42
C ASP A 873 -0.38 0.38 15.46
N GLY A 874 -1.45 -0.20 16.00
CA GLY A 874 -2.75 0.46 16.20
C GLY A 874 -3.58 0.63 14.92
N GLU A 875 -3.24 -0.10 13.85
CA GLU A 875 -4.02 -0.14 12.61
C GLU A 875 -5.35 -0.87 12.80
N VAL A 876 -5.39 -1.91 13.66
CA VAL A 876 -6.62 -2.61 14.04
C VAL A 876 -7.30 -1.87 15.19
N LYS A 877 -8.32 -1.06 14.85
CA LYS A 877 -9.04 -0.22 15.83
C LYS A 877 -10.16 -0.95 16.58
N GLN A 878 -10.65 -2.06 16.01
CA GLN A 878 -11.81 -2.80 16.51
C GLN A 878 -11.47 -3.53 17.83
N LYS A 879 -12.39 -3.52 18.79
CA LYS A 879 -12.33 -4.28 20.05
C LYS A 879 -13.24 -5.51 19.99
N GLY A 880 -13.04 -6.45 20.89
CA GLY A 880 -13.73 -7.75 20.83
C GLY A 880 -13.04 -8.74 19.91
N ILE A 881 -13.81 -9.70 19.38
CA ILE A 881 -13.30 -10.68 18.43
C ILE A 881 -13.36 -10.14 17.01
N VAL A 882 -12.21 -10.07 16.36
CA VAL A 882 -12.03 -9.52 15.01
C VAL A 882 -11.73 -10.66 14.02
N LEU A 883 -12.37 -10.58 12.86
CA LEU A 883 -12.15 -11.45 11.70
C LEU A 883 -11.72 -10.59 10.50
N PRO A 884 -10.93 -11.12 9.56
CA PRO A 884 -10.39 -10.31 8.46
C PRO A 884 -11.39 -10.17 7.30
N LEU A 885 -12.61 -9.69 7.58
CA LEU A 885 -13.71 -9.62 6.63
C LEU A 885 -13.96 -8.22 6.07
N SER A 886 -13.53 -7.17 6.78
CA SER A 886 -13.78 -5.78 6.39
C SER A 886 -12.66 -5.22 5.50
N ARG A 887 -13.02 -4.29 4.59
CA ARG A 887 -12.12 -3.67 3.59
C ARG A 887 -10.86 -3.07 4.21
N ASP A 888 -10.99 -2.44 5.38
CA ASP A 888 -9.90 -1.83 6.14
C ASP A 888 -8.90 -2.85 6.70
N LEU A 889 -9.30 -4.12 6.83
CA LEU A 889 -8.42 -5.20 7.26
C LEU A 889 -7.87 -5.99 6.08
N TYR A 890 -8.72 -6.50 5.19
CA TYR A 890 -8.25 -7.46 4.18
C TYR A 890 -7.40 -6.80 3.09
N ARG A 891 -7.70 -5.56 2.66
CA ARG A 891 -6.93 -4.90 1.58
C ARG A 891 -5.48 -4.62 1.99
N PRO A 892 -5.19 -4.04 3.17
CA PRO A 892 -3.81 -3.88 3.62
C PRO A 892 -3.07 -5.21 3.80
N ILE A 893 -3.75 -6.25 4.29
CA ILE A 893 -3.15 -7.58 4.48
C ILE A 893 -2.79 -8.19 3.12
N LEU A 894 -3.71 -8.20 2.14
CA LEU A 894 -3.43 -8.70 0.78
C LEU A 894 -2.28 -7.94 0.11
N LYS A 895 -2.25 -6.61 0.26
CA LYS A 895 -1.14 -5.78 -0.26
C LYS A 895 0.20 -6.20 0.32
N ARG A 896 0.28 -6.44 1.64
CA ARG A 896 1.52 -6.87 2.32
C ARG A 896 1.88 -8.31 1.97
N LEU A 897 0.90 -9.22 1.84
CA LEU A 897 1.12 -10.59 1.38
C LEU A 897 1.69 -10.64 -0.04
N LYS A 898 1.20 -9.79 -0.94
CA LYS A 898 1.71 -9.67 -2.31
C LYS A 898 3.20 -9.27 -2.33
N ALA A 899 3.63 -8.40 -1.41
CA ALA A 899 5.04 -8.03 -1.26
C ALA A 899 5.93 -9.22 -0.80
N GLU A 900 5.36 -10.16 -0.06
CA GLU A 900 6.02 -11.42 0.35
C GLU A 900 5.90 -12.53 -0.71
N GLY A 901 5.41 -12.21 -1.92
CA GLY A 901 5.23 -13.15 -3.01
C GLY A 901 4.04 -14.10 -2.85
N ILE A 902 3.09 -13.79 -1.95
CA ILE A 902 1.86 -14.55 -1.75
C ILE A 902 0.71 -13.77 -2.38
N TYR A 903 0.26 -14.19 -3.56
CA TYR A 903 -0.83 -13.53 -4.28
C TYR A 903 -1.64 -14.54 -5.10
N ALA A 904 -2.88 -14.16 -5.42
CA ALA A 904 -3.74 -14.92 -6.31
C ALA A 904 -3.79 -14.27 -7.70
N THR A 905 -4.18 -15.07 -8.68
CA THR A 905 -4.49 -14.65 -10.06
C THR A 905 -5.98 -14.82 -10.29
N GLU A 906 -6.59 -13.85 -10.95
CA GLU A 906 -7.99 -13.93 -11.36
C GLU A 906 -8.11 -14.20 -12.85
N SER A 907 -9.09 -15.00 -13.22
CA SER A 907 -9.51 -15.23 -14.60
C SER A 907 -11.02 -15.35 -14.64
N SER A 908 -11.64 -15.04 -15.78
CA SER A 908 -13.09 -15.17 -15.92
C SER A 908 -13.51 -15.85 -17.21
N LYS A 909 -14.69 -16.45 -17.19
CA LYS A 909 -15.30 -17.13 -18.34
C LYS A 909 -16.79 -16.80 -18.38
N ILE A 910 -17.24 -16.26 -19.51
CA ILE A 910 -18.67 -16.09 -19.77
C ILE A 910 -19.32 -17.46 -19.95
N LEU A 911 -20.36 -17.73 -19.15
CA LEU A 911 -21.15 -18.96 -19.21
C LEU A 911 -22.29 -18.83 -20.21
N SER A 912 -22.96 -17.67 -20.24
CA SER A 912 -24.00 -17.32 -21.21
C SER A 912 -24.15 -15.80 -21.33
N ARG A 913 -24.59 -15.34 -22.50
CA ARG A 913 -25.08 -13.97 -22.75
C ARG A 913 -26.53 -14.05 -23.21
N ASN A 914 -27.34 -13.07 -22.82
CA ASN A 914 -28.66 -12.87 -23.42
C ASN A 914 -28.54 -12.19 -24.79
#